data_AF-A0A137Q3U5-F1
#
_entry.id   AF-A0A137Q3U5-F1
#
_cell.length_a   1.000
_cell.length_b   1.000
_cell.length_c   1.000
_cell.angle_alpha   90.00
_cell.angle_beta   90.00
_cell.angle_gamma   90.00
#
_symmetry.space_group_name_H-M   'P 1'
#
loop_
_entity.id
_entity.type
_entity.pdbx_description
1 polymer ?
#
loop_
_entity_poly.entity_id
_entity_poly.type
_entity_poly.pdbx_seq_one_letter_code
_entity_poly.pdbx_strand_id
1 'polypeptide(L)'
;MLADQASLSDNKLYWPGTTRDAGEEYDVISSRIMDGVYEKIPNSTVSVFRSKFFPRPLSPQEAHLTYLLPSSVSTILEFIQPPDVVQLASSASRRLREGRSGNGVQFVGPKYLHERLKSHSTPIPAEMLKPKHLQDLINFLLTDDNALDFIDGLRLLPLEDGSYATFGPRSESPSFYVLPLRALKLNVFRPDCLVHRDMQVDRLLKVRELNVQAVNNSNIGNLLTEHVSSSTSPQNLDAATATWIRDFWKVFPLLGISLSAISTYPLIPTSTPGLHHSMNSCRGPTIILARFDFVDEFLSACLTQMGFTLIDADSLPLAVQSELSPASITVDFIASKLLAHPQSLESLFSLLDSNLRLRLTAWILADLSSRNRNDLIAHQNYLQLPLWKSSDGSFVSARDAQMLPPSVPLESVAPFATTTLIGHDSLLSKMDLSPSFGSNSAKMILPSFRKYENRLQQFGLIQKRDLTIAMFKTCVEAFQTATGSDLDLRNRAAILFLVFGEDLPLRVNSSEEYLWKTLENPRFIPRDRSPKPLPGINAEGYVDEDIRFLPDVVAPAQLLRSDLMPVAWTQRVLFSTEPHQRLRMVYPGLGVPTAEEVVNHLKVLAVRVACDHSRNSTVIQHLEKTYQWLNDNADAAAPFLRRCAEKSIPIFLNVDNPRDSAETWVWKPANDILLDSYDTVSLQCPRNFLKSFHALLTAAGAVAIDYGTEVDATYQSPNDEDRLSNLCTAFDSMRKEGIFTDVNFICDAPDDQPLKAHRSYLAAYSTHFREMFSSMFGEAGEASSEHPIVVHVQGTSRSCVEKALDFVYTTQPPAFARTDSDTDIALEMLALANSWYMTELHRVLQNRIIELKMVHPFNVDAVLDDAEKTRATELVDYCKGYIERNMGLVERARQQG
;
A
#
# COMPACT_ATOMS: atom_id res chain seq x y z
N MET A 1 57.00 -43.03 -5.63
CA MET A 1 57.15 -42.95 -4.15
C MET A 1 55.80 -42.82 -3.44
N LEU A 2 55.11 -41.67 -3.47
CA LEU A 2 53.83 -41.53 -2.74
C LEU A 2 52.77 -42.55 -3.20
N ALA A 3 52.69 -42.83 -4.50
CA ALA A 3 51.80 -43.84 -5.07
C ALA A 3 52.13 -45.28 -4.59
N ASP A 4 53.41 -45.62 -4.56
CA ASP A 4 53.88 -46.93 -4.08
C ASP A 4 53.56 -47.09 -2.58
N GLN A 5 53.74 -46.02 -1.80
CA GLN A 5 53.45 -46.02 -0.36
C GLN A 5 51.95 -46.04 -0.05
N ALA A 6 51.10 -45.41 -0.87
CA ALA A 6 49.65 -45.47 -0.71
C ALA A 6 49.08 -46.90 -0.80
N SER A 7 49.79 -47.82 -1.44
CA SER A 7 49.43 -49.23 -1.52
C SER A 7 49.97 -50.07 -0.35
N LEU A 8 50.95 -49.56 0.41
CA LEU A 8 51.73 -50.32 1.38
C LEU A 8 51.55 -49.84 2.83
N SER A 9 51.37 -48.54 3.07
CA SER A 9 51.38 -47.92 4.40
C SER A 9 50.17 -47.00 4.62
N ASP A 10 49.92 -46.57 5.87
CA ASP A 10 48.89 -45.57 6.17
C ASP A 10 49.36 -44.15 5.82
N ASN A 11 48.43 -43.23 5.54
CA ASN A 11 48.81 -41.88 5.10
C ASN A 11 49.51 -41.02 6.18
N LYS A 12 49.81 -41.54 7.37
CA LYS A 12 50.33 -40.71 8.46
C LYS A 12 51.83 -40.47 8.35
N LEU A 13 52.58 -41.45 7.84
CA LEU A 13 54.03 -41.52 8.04
C LEU A 13 54.88 -41.11 6.83
N TYR A 14 54.32 -41.10 5.62
CA TYR A 14 55.11 -40.93 4.39
C TYR A 14 54.87 -39.62 3.65
N TRP A 15 54.00 -38.74 4.17
CA TRP A 15 53.74 -37.44 3.57
C TRP A 15 54.86 -36.44 3.91
N PRO A 16 55.39 -35.68 2.93
CA PRO A 16 56.47 -34.74 3.20
C PRO A 16 56.07 -33.69 4.24
N GLY A 17 56.84 -33.59 5.34
CA GLY A 17 56.59 -32.63 6.41
C GLY A 17 55.70 -33.10 7.56
N THR A 18 55.45 -34.41 7.71
CA THR A 18 54.64 -34.97 8.81
C THR A 18 55.44 -35.49 10.01
N THR A 19 56.77 -35.65 9.91
CA THR A 19 57.58 -36.43 10.86
C THR A 19 58.52 -35.61 11.79
N ARG A 20 58.34 -34.29 11.95
CA ARG A 20 59.21 -33.49 12.84
C ARG A 20 58.46 -32.65 13.87
N ASP A 21 59.00 -32.64 15.08
CA ASP A 21 58.65 -31.73 16.17
C ASP A 21 58.67 -30.28 15.66
N ALA A 22 57.72 -29.46 16.13
CA ALA A 22 57.30 -28.19 15.55
C ALA A 22 58.33 -27.03 15.59
N GLY A 23 59.64 -27.30 15.56
CA GLY A 23 60.70 -26.30 15.72
C GLY A 23 61.92 -26.41 14.80
N GLU A 24 62.06 -27.43 13.95
CA GLU A 24 63.19 -27.50 12.99
C GLU A 24 62.79 -26.89 11.64
N GLU A 25 63.44 -25.79 11.26
CA GLU A 25 63.32 -25.23 9.91
C GLU A 25 63.82 -26.23 8.88
N TYR A 26 63.02 -26.50 7.85
CA TYR A 26 63.45 -27.29 6.71
C TYR A 26 64.51 -26.50 5.95
N ASP A 27 65.55 -27.19 5.47
CA ASP A 27 66.46 -26.56 4.53
C ASP A 27 65.70 -26.09 3.28
N VAL A 28 66.25 -25.08 2.60
CA VAL A 28 65.60 -24.41 1.46
C VAL A 28 65.24 -25.41 0.35
N ILE A 29 66.03 -26.47 0.19
CA ILE A 29 65.83 -27.50 -0.84
C ILE A 29 64.64 -28.38 -0.48
N SER A 30 64.57 -28.88 0.75
CA SER A 30 63.48 -29.70 1.28
C SER A 30 62.17 -28.92 1.26
N SER A 31 62.17 -27.64 1.65
CA SER A 31 60.98 -26.79 1.54
C SER A 31 60.50 -26.68 0.10
N ARG A 32 61.39 -26.38 -0.85
CA ARG A 32 61.03 -26.27 -2.28
C ARG A 32 60.51 -27.59 -2.87
N ILE A 33 61.09 -28.72 -2.48
CA ILE A 33 60.61 -30.04 -2.90
C ILE A 33 59.21 -30.30 -2.32
N MET A 34 59.00 -30.03 -1.04
CA MET A 34 57.68 -30.18 -0.41
C MET A 34 56.63 -29.30 -1.10
N ASP A 35 56.94 -28.03 -1.32
CA ASP A 35 56.02 -27.09 -1.96
C ASP A 35 55.70 -27.56 -3.39
N GLY A 36 56.70 -27.99 -4.17
CA GLY A 36 56.49 -28.56 -5.50
C GLY A 36 55.68 -29.87 -5.51
N VAL A 37 55.78 -30.69 -4.46
CA VAL A 37 54.95 -31.90 -4.30
C VAL A 37 53.50 -31.51 -4.05
N TYR A 38 53.24 -30.63 -3.08
CA TYR A 38 51.89 -30.17 -2.75
C TYR A 38 51.24 -29.36 -3.88
N GLU A 39 52.03 -28.65 -4.69
CA GLU A 39 51.56 -27.92 -5.88
C GLU A 39 51.12 -28.86 -7.00
N LYS A 40 51.81 -30.00 -7.19
CA LYS A 40 51.54 -30.94 -8.28
C LYS A 40 50.46 -31.97 -7.95
N ILE A 41 50.28 -32.33 -6.68
CA ILE A 41 49.32 -33.38 -6.27
C ILE A 41 47.88 -33.11 -6.73
N PRO A 42 47.29 -31.90 -6.59
CA PRO A 42 45.92 -31.64 -6.99
C PRO A 42 45.62 -31.95 -8.47
N ASN A 43 46.62 -31.82 -9.35
CA ASN A 43 46.50 -32.05 -10.78
C ASN A 43 46.97 -33.44 -11.23
N SER A 44 47.37 -34.30 -10.29
CA SER A 44 47.87 -35.64 -10.62
C SER A 44 46.71 -36.60 -10.87
N THR A 45 46.88 -37.51 -11.82
CA THR A 45 45.98 -38.68 -12.00
C THR A 45 46.44 -39.90 -11.22
N VAL A 46 47.60 -39.81 -10.55
CA VAL A 46 48.22 -40.92 -9.86
C VAL A 46 47.56 -41.13 -8.50
N SER A 47 47.25 -42.38 -8.16
CA SER A 47 46.67 -42.75 -6.86
C SER A 47 47.70 -42.61 -5.74
N VAL A 48 47.76 -41.43 -5.13
CA VAL A 48 48.74 -41.08 -4.07
C VAL A 48 48.14 -41.09 -2.66
N PHE A 49 46.82 -41.19 -2.54
CA PHE A 49 46.11 -41.27 -1.27
C PHE A 49 45.71 -42.71 -0.96
N ARG A 50 45.60 -43.08 0.31
CA ARG A 50 44.98 -44.34 0.75
C ARG A 50 43.69 -44.06 1.50
N SER A 51 42.63 -44.83 1.25
CA SER A 51 41.40 -44.73 2.02
C SER A 51 41.64 -44.97 3.52
N LYS A 52 40.93 -44.23 4.39
CA LYS A 52 40.97 -44.39 5.86
C LYS A 52 40.41 -45.75 6.27
N PHE A 53 39.36 -46.21 5.59
CA PHE A 53 38.59 -47.39 6.00
C PHE A 53 38.92 -48.64 5.20
N PHE A 54 39.50 -48.50 4.00
CA PHE A 54 39.83 -49.62 3.13
C PHE A 54 41.29 -49.55 2.64
N PRO A 55 41.93 -50.69 2.38
CA PRO A 55 43.27 -50.75 1.78
C PRO A 55 43.21 -50.45 0.26
N ARG A 56 42.61 -49.33 -0.13
CA ARG A 56 42.44 -48.91 -1.52
C ARG A 56 43.21 -47.60 -1.77
N PRO A 57 44.11 -47.54 -2.76
CA PRO A 57 44.70 -46.30 -3.21
C PRO A 57 43.68 -45.49 -4.02
N LEU A 58 43.73 -44.17 -3.89
CA LEU A 58 42.78 -43.21 -4.47
C LEU A 58 43.56 -42.10 -5.18
N SER A 59 43.06 -41.67 -6.35
CA SER A 59 43.56 -40.47 -7.01
C SER A 59 43.12 -39.20 -6.26
N PRO A 60 43.77 -38.05 -6.51
CA PRO A 60 43.34 -36.76 -5.97
C PRO A 60 41.88 -36.39 -6.27
N GLN A 61 41.35 -36.82 -7.43
CA GLN A 61 39.96 -36.56 -7.82
C GLN A 61 38.97 -37.50 -7.14
N GLU A 62 39.41 -38.69 -6.71
CA GLU A 62 38.58 -39.64 -5.97
C GLU A 62 38.59 -39.36 -4.45
N ALA A 63 39.68 -38.79 -3.93
CA ALA A 63 39.92 -38.66 -2.49
C ALA A 63 39.17 -37.48 -1.85
N HIS A 64 38.52 -37.75 -0.71
CA HIS A 64 37.91 -36.74 0.15
C HIS A 64 38.67 -36.62 1.47
N LEU A 65 39.42 -35.52 1.63
CA LEU A 65 40.27 -35.32 2.79
C LEU A 65 39.50 -34.86 4.03
N THR A 66 39.82 -35.46 5.18
CA THR A 66 39.40 -34.97 6.50
C THR A 66 40.31 -33.84 6.97
N TYR A 67 39.73 -32.70 7.36
CA TYR A 67 40.46 -31.57 7.94
C TYR A 67 39.57 -30.79 8.92
N LEU A 68 40.00 -30.70 10.18
CA LEU A 68 39.30 -29.96 11.26
C LEU A 68 37.80 -30.28 11.36
N LEU A 69 37.42 -31.54 11.14
CA LEU A 69 36.02 -31.96 11.24
C LEU A 69 35.56 -32.01 12.72
N PRO A 70 34.30 -31.62 13.01
CA PRO A 70 33.71 -31.88 14.32
C PRO A 70 33.78 -33.36 14.69
N SER A 71 33.87 -33.66 15.98
CA SER A 71 33.92 -35.05 16.47
C SER A 71 32.69 -35.84 16.03
N SER A 72 31.50 -35.22 16.03
CA SER A 72 30.25 -35.82 15.55
C SER A 72 30.32 -36.30 14.10
N VAL A 73 30.86 -35.46 13.20
CA VAL A 73 31.05 -35.81 11.79
C VAL A 73 32.05 -36.96 11.65
N SER A 74 33.14 -36.94 12.42
CA SER A 74 34.14 -38.01 12.41
C SER A 74 33.54 -39.35 12.84
N THR A 75 32.72 -39.35 13.90
CA THR A 75 32.00 -40.55 14.39
C THR A 75 31.00 -41.07 13.35
N ILE A 76 30.29 -40.18 12.63
CA ILE A 76 29.40 -40.57 11.54
C ILE A 76 30.17 -41.18 10.36
N LEU A 77 31.32 -40.62 9.98
CA LEU A 77 32.15 -41.20 8.93
C LEU A 77 32.71 -42.57 9.33
N GLU A 78 33.03 -42.76 10.62
CA GLU A 78 33.46 -44.06 11.16
C GLU A 78 32.36 -45.11 11.17
N PHE A 79 31.09 -44.67 11.27
CA PHE A 79 29.93 -45.53 11.14
C PHE A 79 29.63 -45.89 9.68
N ILE A 80 29.60 -44.90 8.78
CA ILE A 80 29.29 -45.11 7.36
C ILE A 80 30.42 -45.85 6.65
N GLN A 81 31.67 -45.61 7.06
CA GLN A 81 32.90 -46.12 6.44
C GLN A 81 32.92 -45.90 4.92
N PRO A 82 32.87 -44.66 4.42
CA PRO A 82 32.91 -44.41 2.98
C PRO A 82 34.27 -44.76 2.37
N PRO A 83 34.32 -45.36 1.17
CA PRO A 83 35.55 -45.91 0.61
C PRO A 83 36.57 -44.87 0.15
N ASP A 84 36.15 -43.62 0.00
CA ASP A 84 36.91 -42.52 -0.58
C ASP A 84 37.38 -41.47 0.43
N VAL A 85 37.07 -41.63 1.72
CA VAL A 85 37.57 -40.73 2.77
C VAL A 85 39.01 -41.03 3.10
N VAL A 86 39.81 -39.98 3.20
CA VAL A 86 41.24 -40.03 3.46
C VAL A 86 41.58 -39.19 4.69
N GLN A 87 42.40 -39.76 5.57
CA GLN A 87 42.91 -39.06 6.76
C GLN A 87 44.43 -38.93 6.65
N LEU A 88 44.90 -37.69 6.52
CA LEU A 88 46.31 -37.32 6.56
C LEU A 88 46.67 -36.74 7.93
N ALA A 89 47.97 -36.52 8.15
CA ALA A 89 48.41 -35.64 9.22
C ALA A 89 47.91 -34.20 8.97
N SER A 90 47.57 -33.48 10.04
CA SER A 90 46.99 -32.13 9.96
C SER A 90 47.86 -31.14 9.19
N SER A 91 49.20 -31.27 9.27
CA SER A 91 50.14 -30.43 8.50
C SER A 91 50.02 -30.64 6.99
N ALA A 92 49.82 -31.88 6.54
CA ALA A 92 49.64 -32.23 5.14
C ALA A 92 48.27 -31.78 4.61
N SER A 93 47.19 -32.03 5.37
CA SER A 93 45.85 -31.55 5.01
C SER A 93 45.79 -30.02 4.93
N ARG A 94 46.44 -29.31 5.87
CA ARG A 94 46.53 -27.84 5.86
C ARG A 94 47.24 -27.33 4.60
N ARG A 95 48.41 -27.88 4.27
CA ARG A 95 49.19 -27.48 3.08
C ARG A 95 48.43 -27.74 1.76
N LEU A 96 47.68 -28.84 1.67
CA LEU A 96 46.82 -29.11 0.50
C LEU A 96 45.65 -28.14 0.40
N ARG A 97 45.11 -27.68 1.54
CA ARG A 97 43.98 -26.73 1.56
C ARG A 97 44.40 -25.29 1.25
N GLU A 98 45.55 -24.87 1.78
CA GLU A 98 46.06 -23.50 1.66
C GLU A 98 46.93 -23.27 0.41
N GLY A 99 47.25 -24.33 -0.33
CA GLY A 99 48.09 -24.26 -1.53
C GLY A 99 47.43 -23.51 -2.70
N ARG A 100 48.26 -22.84 -3.52
CA ARG A 100 47.83 -22.06 -4.70
C ARG A 100 47.05 -22.88 -5.76
N SER A 101 47.15 -24.21 -5.72
CA SER A 101 46.51 -25.16 -6.63
C SER A 101 45.28 -25.87 -6.01
N GLY A 102 44.71 -25.35 -4.92
CA GLY A 102 43.70 -26.01 -4.07
C GLY A 102 42.39 -26.49 -4.73
N ASN A 103 42.18 -26.27 -6.02
CA ASN A 103 40.95 -26.70 -6.72
C ASN A 103 40.92 -28.18 -7.13
N GLY A 104 42.04 -28.92 -7.02
CA GLY A 104 42.13 -30.31 -7.49
C GLY A 104 41.90 -31.40 -6.45
N VAL A 105 41.84 -31.08 -5.15
CA VAL A 105 41.62 -32.06 -4.07
C VAL A 105 40.36 -31.71 -3.29
N GLN A 106 39.47 -32.68 -3.12
CA GLN A 106 38.21 -32.49 -2.42
C GLN A 106 38.40 -32.71 -0.91
N PHE A 107 37.66 -31.93 -0.13
CA PHE A 107 37.58 -32.08 1.33
C PHE A 107 36.19 -32.57 1.71
N VAL A 108 36.11 -33.29 2.82
CA VAL A 108 34.81 -33.66 3.40
C VAL A 108 34.09 -32.38 3.83
N GLY A 109 33.10 -32.00 3.04
CA GLY A 109 32.20 -30.88 3.30
C GLY A 109 30.75 -31.33 3.54
N PRO A 110 29.84 -30.38 3.78
CA PRO A 110 28.41 -30.65 3.97
C PRO A 110 27.79 -31.47 2.84
N LYS A 111 28.04 -31.09 1.59
CA LYS A 111 27.53 -31.79 0.38
C LYS A 111 27.92 -33.26 0.35
N TYR A 112 29.21 -33.55 0.55
CA TYR A 112 29.72 -34.91 0.55
C TYR A 112 29.07 -35.75 1.65
N LEU A 113 28.99 -35.20 2.87
CA LEU A 113 28.41 -35.90 4.00
C LEU A 113 26.91 -36.19 3.77
N HIS A 114 26.18 -35.23 3.21
CA HIS A 114 24.78 -35.41 2.82
C HIS A 114 24.61 -36.57 1.83
N GLU A 115 25.35 -36.58 0.73
CA GLU A 115 25.25 -37.63 -0.30
C GLU A 115 25.54 -39.01 0.30
N ARG A 116 26.57 -39.10 1.16
CA ARG A 116 26.91 -40.34 1.85
C ARG A 116 25.81 -40.79 2.80
N LEU A 117 25.27 -39.88 3.62
CA LEU A 117 24.16 -40.18 4.52
C LEU A 117 22.91 -40.65 3.78
N LYS A 118 22.55 -39.99 2.67
CA LYS A 118 21.38 -40.32 1.84
C LYS A 118 21.53 -41.66 1.13
N SER A 119 22.75 -42.00 0.70
CA SER A 119 23.07 -43.28 0.05
C SER A 119 23.22 -44.45 1.02
N HIS A 120 23.37 -44.19 2.32
CA HIS A 120 23.59 -45.22 3.33
C HIS A 120 22.25 -45.80 3.78
N SER A 121 22.04 -47.11 3.59
CA SER A 121 20.76 -47.77 3.85
C SER A 121 20.50 -48.08 5.33
N THR A 122 21.56 -48.12 6.15
CA THR A 122 21.44 -48.42 7.58
C THR A 122 21.14 -47.15 8.38
N PRO A 123 20.04 -47.12 9.19
CA PRO A 123 19.73 -45.99 10.03
C PRO A 123 20.83 -45.81 11.09
N ILE A 124 21.13 -44.56 11.42
CA ILE A 124 22.12 -44.23 12.45
C ILE A 124 21.59 -44.71 13.81
N PRO A 125 22.37 -45.47 14.60
CA PRO A 125 21.96 -45.90 15.92
C PRO A 125 21.61 -44.72 16.82
N ALA A 126 20.50 -44.80 17.55
CA ALA A 126 20.06 -43.74 18.46
C ALA A 126 21.12 -43.39 19.51
N GLU A 127 21.95 -44.36 19.93
CA GLU A 127 23.07 -44.17 20.87
C GLU A 127 24.15 -43.20 20.35
N MET A 128 24.29 -43.08 19.03
CA MET A 128 25.22 -42.15 18.37
C MET A 128 24.63 -40.74 18.23
N LEU A 129 23.29 -40.61 18.29
CA LEU A 129 22.53 -39.37 18.13
C LEU A 129 22.29 -38.66 19.48
N LYS A 130 23.29 -38.61 20.36
CA LYS A 130 23.19 -37.77 21.58
C LYS A 130 22.89 -36.32 21.16
N PRO A 131 22.03 -35.57 21.89
CA PRO A 131 21.59 -34.23 21.46
C PRO A 131 22.73 -33.30 21.06
N LYS A 132 23.84 -33.31 21.82
CA LYS A 132 25.04 -32.52 21.51
C LYS A 132 25.72 -32.93 20.20
N HIS A 133 25.91 -34.23 19.98
CA HIS A 133 26.56 -34.72 18.75
C HIS A 133 25.68 -34.49 17.52
N LEU A 134 24.36 -34.67 17.68
CA LEU A 134 23.39 -34.40 16.64
C LEU A 134 23.35 -32.91 16.28
N GLN A 135 23.38 -32.03 17.29
CA GLN A 135 23.48 -30.59 17.08
C GLN A 135 24.75 -30.22 16.31
N ASP A 136 25.91 -30.78 16.69
CA ASP A 136 27.18 -30.52 16.00
C ASP A 136 27.15 -31.00 14.54
N LEU A 137 26.50 -32.15 14.28
CA LEU A 137 26.30 -32.69 12.94
C LEU A 137 25.40 -31.78 12.09
N ILE A 138 24.26 -31.36 12.64
CA ILE A 138 23.34 -30.43 11.96
C ILE A 138 24.03 -29.09 11.71
N ASN A 139 24.74 -28.56 12.71
CA ASN A 139 25.52 -27.33 12.58
C ASN A 139 26.57 -27.40 11.48
N PHE A 140 27.20 -28.55 11.29
CA PHE A 140 28.13 -28.78 10.19
C PHE A 140 27.42 -28.74 8.83
N LEU A 141 26.28 -29.43 8.69
CA LEU A 141 25.49 -29.45 7.45
C LEU A 141 24.95 -28.06 7.07
N LEU A 142 24.67 -27.21 8.06
CA LEU A 142 24.16 -25.85 7.88
C LEU A 142 25.25 -24.77 7.70
N THR A 143 26.52 -25.15 7.49
CA THR A 143 27.66 -24.19 7.43
C THR A 143 27.73 -23.38 6.14
N ASP A 144 27.06 -23.84 5.08
CA ASP A 144 27.13 -23.28 3.73
C ASP A 144 25.78 -22.64 3.33
N ASP A 145 25.77 -21.76 2.34
CA ASP A 145 24.59 -20.99 1.90
C ASP A 145 23.50 -21.90 1.29
N ASN A 146 23.88 -23.08 0.78
CA ASN A 146 22.96 -24.11 0.26
C ASN A 146 22.50 -25.10 1.35
N ALA A 147 22.30 -24.61 2.57
CA ALA A 147 22.00 -25.44 3.75
C ALA A 147 20.77 -26.37 3.60
N LEU A 148 19.75 -25.96 2.83
CA LEU A 148 18.55 -26.78 2.58
C LEU A 148 18.89 -28.05 1.79
N ASP A 149 19.66 -27.92 0.71
CA ASP A 149 20.08 -29.04 -0.15
C ASP A 149 20.86 -30.10 0.63
N PHE A 150 21.63 -29.68 1.64
CA PHE A 150 22.48 -30.58 2.42
C PHE A 150 21.77 -31.25 3.59
N ILE A 151 20.58 -30.79 3.96
CA ILE A 151 19.82 -31.40 5.06
C ILE A 151 18.56 -32.12 4.56
N ASP A 152 18.07 -31.79 3.37
CA ASP A 152 16.89 -32.39 2.76
C ASP A 152 16.96 -33.94 2.69
N GLY A 153 15.85 -34.60 3.01
CA GLY A 153 15.75 -36.05 3.02
C GLY A 153 16.47 -36.76 4.17
N LEU A 154 17.16 -36.03 5.07
CA LEU A 154 17.85 -36.64 6.21
C LEU A 154 16.93 -36.75 7.43
N ARG A 155 16.81 -37.96 7.99
CA ARG A 155 16.03 -38.27 9.20
C ARG A 155 16.79 -37.96 10.48
N LEU A 156 17.08 -36.68 10.70
CA LEU A 156 17.95 -36.20 11.78
C LEU A 156 17.26 -35.22 12.74
N LEU A 157 15.99 -34.87 12.54
CA LEU A 157 15.29 -33.91 13.40
C LEU A 157 14.70 -34.62 14.63
N PRO A 158 15.22 -34.41 15.85
CA PRO A 158 14.66 -35.05 17.04
C PRO A 158 13.31 -34.40 17.43
N LEU A 159 12.33 -35.24 17.76
CA LEU A 159 11.00 -34.83 18.18
C LEU A 159 10.77 -35.08 19.68
N GLU A 160 9.77 -34.42 20.27
CA GLU A 160 9.44 -34.56 21.70
C GLU A 160 8.95 -35.97 22.07
N ASP A 161 8.45 -36.74 21.11
CA ASP A 161 8.03 -38.14 21.32
C ASP A 161 9.22 -39.12 21.35
N GLY A 162 10.44 -38.63 21.12
CA GLY A 162 11.66 -39.42 21.04
C GLY A 162 11.93 -40.01 19.65
N SER A 163 11.05 -39.77 18.67
CA SER A 163 11.26 -40.15 17.28
C SER A 163 12.13 -39.14 16.53
N TYR A 164 12.53 -39.51 15.31
CA TYR A 164 13.29 -38.65 14.41
C TYR A 164 12.48 -38.37 13.14
N ALA A 165 12.32 -37.11 12.81
CA ALA A 165 11.69 -36.61 11.60
C ALA A 165 12.71 -36.37 10.49
N THR A 166 12.19 -36.35 9.26
CA THR A 166 12.95 -36.05 8.05
C THR A 166 12.87 -34.55 7.76
N PHE A 167 14.03 -33.93 7.58
CA PHE A 167 14.11 -32.58 7.05
C PHE A 167 13.69 -32.56 5.58
N GLY A 168 12.99 -31.53 5.17
CA GLY A 168 12.65 -31.35 3.77
C GLY A 168 12.00 -30.00 3.46
N PRO A 169 11.69 -29.74 2.19
CA PRO A 169 11.04 -28.51 1.79
C PRO A 169 9.61 -28.46 2.35
N ARG A 170 9.22 -27.28 2.84
CA ARG A 170 7.94 -27.01 3.51
C ARG A 170 6.73 -27.32 2.64
N SER A 171 6.86 -27.21 1.32
CA SER A 171 5.80 -27.51 0.35
C SER A 171 5.51 -29.00 0.20
N GLU A 172 6.48 -29.87 0.50
CA GLU A 172 6.40 -31.31 0.19
C GLU A 172 6.46 -32.19 1.44
N SER A 173 6.87 -31.63 2.58
CA SER A 173 7.08 -32.36 3.83
C SER A 173 6.15 -31.89 4.95
N PRO A 174 5.82 -32.76 5.93
CA PRO A 174 5.08 -32.36 7.12
C PRO A 174 5.87 -31.30 7.89
N SER A 175 5.15 -30.32 8.43
CA SER A 175 5.74 -29.23 9.21
C SER A 175 5.97 -29.64 10.66
N PHE A 176 7.12 -29.26 11.22
CA PHE A 176 7.51 -29.48 12.60
C PHE A 176 7.68 -28.14 13.31
N TYR A 177 7.28 -28.12 14.58
CA TYR A 177 7.06 -26.87 15.30
C TYR A 177 7.98 -26.73 16.49
N VAL A 178 8.59 -25.55 16.63
CA VAL A 178 9.33 -25.15 17.81
C VAL A 178 8.41 -24.38 18.73
N LEU A 179 8.26 -24.88 19.96
CA LEU A 179 7.48 -24.23 21.03
C LEU A 179 8.39 -23.64 22.10
N PRO A 180 7.97 -22.54 22.75
CA PRO A 180 8.63 -22.04 23.95
C PRO A 180 8.66 -23.12 25.05
N LEU A 181 9.80 -23.27 25.75
CA LEU A 181 9.99 -24.29 26.81
C LEU A 181 8.90 -24.29 27.89
N ARG A 182 8.31 -23.12 28.17
CA ARG A 182 7.21 -22.97 29.13
C ARG A 182 5.91 -23.62 28.63
N ALA A 183 5.63 -23.54 27.33
CA ALA A 183 4.47 -24.14 26.69
C ALA A 183 4.57 -25.67 26.63
N LEU A 184 5.78 -26.20 26.36
CA LEU A 184 6.02 -27.65 26.26
C LEU A 184 5.67 -28.42 27.54
N LYS A 185 5.80 -27.82 28.72
CA LYS A 185 5.51 -28.49 30.00
C LYS A 185 4.03 -28.86 30.20
N LEU A 186 3.13 -28.23 29.43
CA LEU A 186 1.69 -28.42 29.56
C LEU A 186 1.13 -29.49 28.61
N ASN A 187 1.96 -30.07 27.72
CA ASN A 187 1.63 -31.21 26.85
C ASN A 187 0.29 -31.07 26.08
N VAL A 188 -0.01 -29.87 25.58
CA VAL A 188 -1.26 -29.60 24.85
C VAL A 188 -1.21 -30.10 23.41
N PHE A 189 -0.07 -30.00 22.73
CA PHE A 189 0.08 -30.41 21.33
C PHE A 189 0.76 -31.78 21.24
N ARG A 190 0.57 -32.51 20.13
CA ARG A 190 1.18 -33.83 19.97
C ARG A 190 2.70 -33.74 20.03
N PRO A 191 3.38 -34.69 20.68
CA PRO A 191 4.84 -34.67 20.77
C PRO A 191 5.56 -35.04 19.45
N ASP A 192 4.90 -35.71 18.50
CA ASP A 192 5.47 -36.13 17.21
C ASP A 192 5.49 -35.02 16.13
N CYS A 193 4.90 -33.86 16.40
CA CYS A 193 5.00 -32.67 15.54
C CYS A 193 5.88 -31.57 16.15
N LEU A 194 6.43 -31.79 17.34
CA LEU A 194 7.19 -30.81 18.10
C LEU A 194 8.67 -31.15 18.09
N VAL A 195 9.51 -30.17 17.79
CA VAL A 195 10.97 -30.31 17.86
C VAL A 195 11.40 -30.45 19.33
N HIS A 196 12.30 -31.41 19.58
CA HIS A 196 12.78 -31.71 20.92
C HIS A 196 13.45 -30.51 21.60
N ARG A 197 13.15 -30.28 22.88
CA ARG A 197 13.53 -29.12 23.71
C ARG A 197 15.03 -28.89 23.87
N ASP A 198 15.83 -29.95 23.76
CA ASP A 198 17.29 -29.87 23.88
C ASP A 198 17.98 -29.47 22.56
N MET A 199 17.22 -29.32 21.48
CA MET A 199 17.72 -28.95 20.16
C MET A 199 17.89 -27.42 20.05
N GLN A 200 19.04 -26.97 19.54
CA GLN A 200 19.25 -25.56 19.20
C GLN A 200 18.71 -25.29 17.79
N VAL A 201 17.63 -24.51 17.73
CA VAL A 201 16.87 -24.30 16.50
C VAL A 201 17.18 -23.00 15.78
N ASP A 202 17.97 -22.09 16.38
CA ASP A 202 18.20 -20.75 15.82
C ASP A 202 18.78 -20.76 14.41
N ARG A 203 19.61 -21.75 14.08
CA ARG A 203 20.15 -21.93 12.72
C ARG A 203 19.12 -22.58 11.79
N LEU A 204 18.33 -23.54 12.28
CA LEU A 204 17.28 -24.20 11.50
C LEU A 204 16.19 -23.22 11.07
N LEU A 205 15.78 -22.34 11.99
CA LEU A 205 14.76 -21.31 11.72
C LEU A 205 15.23 -20.24 10.72
N LYS A 206 16.54 -20.12 10.47
CA LYS A 206 17.12 -19.22 9.46
C LYS A 206 17.13 -19.84 8.05
N VAL A 207 17.01 -21.17 7.93
CA VAL A 207 16.95 -21.85 6.63
C VAL A 207 15.59 -21.58 6.00
N ARG A 208 15.59 -20.88 4.87
CA ARG A 208 14.36 -20.61 4.11
C ARG A 208 13.77 -21.93 3.61
N GLU A 209 12.43 -21.98 3.57
CA GLU A 209 11.66 -23.12 3.04
C GLU A 209 11.84 -24.46 3.77
N LEU A 210 12.59 -24.54 4.86
CA LEU A 210 12.65 -25.75 5.68
C LEU A 210 11.29 -26.03 6.34
N ASN A 211 10.97 -27.32 6.51
CA ASN A 211 9.78 -27.80 7.20
C ASN A 211 9.83 -27.64 8.74
N VAL A 212 10.85 -26.97 9.29
CA VAL A 212 10.92 -26.60 10.71
C VAL A 212 10.55 -25.15 10.90
N GLN A 213 9.61 -24.85 11.80
CA GLN A 213 9.06 -23.51 11.97
C GLN A 213 8.83 -23.18 13.45
N ALA A 214 9.06 -21.93 13.82
CA ALA A 214 8.55 -21.40 15.07
C ALA A 214 7.03 -21.24 14.97
N VAL A 215 6.33 -21.58 16.05
CA VAL A 215 4.88 -21.37 16.13
C VAL A 215 4.57 -19.88 16.06
N ASN A 216 3.66 -19.50 15.16
CA ASN A 216 3.28 -18.11 14.88
C ASN A 216 1.82 -18.02 14.39
N ASN A 217 1.36 -16.80 14.13
CA ASN A 217 -0.02 -16.52 13.70
C ASN A 217 -0.46 -17.28 12.44
N SER A 218 0.46 -17.55 11.50
CA SER A 218 0.12 -18.17 10.22
C SER A 218 0.02 -19.69 10.28
N ASN A 219 0.69 -20.33 11.25
CA ASN A 219 0.85 -21.78 11.26
C ASN A 219 0.22 -22.47 12.48
N ILE A 220 -0.25 -21.72 13.49
CA ILE A 220 -0.97 -22.26 14.64
C ILE A 220 -2.21 -23.07 14.24
N GLY A 221 -2.87 -22.69 13.15
CA GLY A 221 -4.04 -23.41 12.64
C GLY A 221 -3.77 -24.89 12.36
N ASN A 222 -2.56 -25.24 11.91
CA ASN A 222 -2.18 -26.63 11.65
C ASN A 222 -2.10 -27.46 12.94
N LEU A 223 -1.68 -26.84 14.05
CA LEU A 223 -1.66 -27.48 15.38
C LEU A 223 -3.06 -27.60 15.99
N LEU A 224 -3.99 -26.71 15.62
CA LEU A 224 -5.37 -26.75 16.11
C LEU A 224 -6.24 -27.77 15.35
N THR A 225 -6.02 -27.91 14.05
CA THR A 225 -6.90 -28.65 13.13
C THR A 225 -7.08 -30.13 13.50
N GLU A 226 -6.14 -30.70 14.26
CA GLU A 226 -6.27 -32.06 14.78
C GLU A 226 -7.38 -32.22 15.81
N HIS A 227 -7.54 -31.23 16.69
CA HIS A 227 -8.55 -31.28 17.76
C HIS A 227 -9.83 -30.55 17.35
N VAL A 228 -9.69 -29.46 16.59
CA VAL A 228 -10.81 -28.58 16.25
C VAL A 228 -10.64 -28.05 14.83
N SER A 229 -11.64 -28.30 13.98
CA SER A 229 -11.69 -27.73 12.63
C SER A 229 -12.15 -26.27 12.65
N SER A 230 -11.52 -25.43 11.84
CA SER A 230 -11.96 -24.04 11.61
C SER A 230 -13.42 -24.03 11.11
N SER A 231 -14.28 -23.27 11.78
CA SER A 231 -15.71 -23.20 11.47
C SER A 231 -16.32 -21.87 11.90
N THR A 232 -17.14 -21.30 11.02
CA THR A 232 -17.98 -20.15 11.33
C THR A 232 -19.23 -20.54 12.11
N SER A 233 -19.64 -21.80 12.02
CA SER A 233 -20.78 -22.37 12.74
C SER A 233 -20.36 -22.94 14.10
N PRO A 234 -21.27 -22.95 15.10
CA PRO A 234 -21.02 -23.63 16.36
C PRO A 234 -20.73 -25.11 16.17
N GLN A 235 -19.90 -25.66 17.06
CA GLN A 235 -19.62 -27.08 17.11
C GLN A 235 -19.97 -27.64 18.49
N ASN A 236 -20.59 -28.82 18.50
CA ASN A 236 -20.78 -29.59 19.72
C ASN A 236 -19.57 -30.53 19.86
N LEU A 237 -18.71 -30.23 20.82
CA LEU A 237 -17.45 -30.91 21.05
C LEU A 237 -17.58 -31.90 22.21
N ASP A 238 -16.84 -33.01 22.12
CA ASP A 238 -16.82 -34.00 23.20
C ASP A 238 -16.08 -33.48 24.45
N ALA A 239 -16.24 -34.20 25.57
CA ALA A 239 -15.65 -33.81 26.85
C ALA A 239 -14.10 -33.80 26.82
N ALA A 240 -13.50 -34.65 25.97
CA ALA A 240 -12.05 -34.72 25.79
C ALA A 240 -11.53 -33.45 25.11
N THR A 241 -12.17 -33.03 24.02
CA THR A 241 -11.83 -31.80 23.28
C THR A 241 -12.09 -30.56 24.12
N ALA A 242 -13.20 -30.51 24.87
CA ALA A 242 -13.47 -29.40 25.80
C ALA A 242 -12.40 -29.28 26.90
N THR A 243 -11.93 -30.41 27.43
CA THR A 243 -10.81 -30.46 28.39
C THR A 243 -9.52 -29.94 27.75
N TRP A 244 -9.25 -30.37 26.53
CA TRP A 244 -8.10 -29.90 25.75
C TRP A 244 -8.15 -28.39 25.49
N ILE A 245 -9.30 -27.82 25.08
CA ILE A 245 -9.47 -26.37 24.86
C ILE A 245 -9.14 -25.58 26.13
N ARG A 246 -9.61 -26.07 27.29
CA ARG A 246 -9.30 -25.44 28.58
C ARG A 246 -7.79 -25.45 28.86
N ASP A 247 -7.09 -26.53 28.54
CA ASP A 247 -5.64 -26.61 28.73
C ASP A 247 -4.86 -25.80 27.68
N PHE A 248 -5.37 -25.72 26.45
CA PHE A 248 -4.87 -24.83 25.40
C PHE A 248 -4.87 -23.37 25.86
N TRP A 249 -5.92 -22.88 26.50
CA TRP A 249 -5.98 -21.51 26.99
C TRP A 249 -4.97 -21.20 28.11
N LYS A 250 -4.43 -22.22 28.80
CA LYS A 250 -3.29 -22.05 29.72
C LYS A 250 -1.96 -21.87 28.98
N VAL A 251 -1.83 -22.50 27.81
CA VAL A 251 -0.64 -22.42 26.94
C VAL A 251 -0.66 -21.16 26.08
N PHE A 252 -1.82 -20.73 25.61
CA PHE A 252 -1.97 -19.67 24.62
C PHE A 252 -1.16 -18.39 24.93
N PRO A 253 -1.17 -17.81 26.15
CA PRO A 253 -0.38 -16.61 26.47
C PRO A 253 1.13 -16.80 26.33
N LEU A 254 1.62 -18.04 26.42
CA LEU A 254 3.04 -18.38 26.31
C LEU A 254 3.51 -18.48 24.85
N LEU A 255 2.59 -18.60 23.89
CA LEU A 255 2.91 -18.80 22.48
C LEU A 255 3.29 -17.49 21.75
N GLY A 256 2.93 -16.33 22.30
CA GLY A 256 3.16 -15.04 21.63
C GLY A 256 2.35 -14.86 20.34
N ILE A 257 1.20 -15.56 20.24
CA ILE A 257 0.30 -15.52 19.08
C ILE A 257 -0.85 -14.53 19.33
N SER A 258 -1.29 -13.85 18.28
CA SER A 258 -2.47 -12.99 18.29
C SER A 258 -3.77 -13.81 18.30
N LEU A 259 -4.78 -13.36 19.05
CA LEU A 259 -6.12 -13.97 19.05
C LEU A 259 -6.76 -14.00 17.67
N SER A 260 -6.44 -13.05 16.80
CA SER A 260 -6.93 -13.01 15.42
C SER A 260 -6.53 -14.25 14.61
N ALA A 261 -5.41 -14.90 14.94
CA ALA A 261 -4.92 -16.10 14.25
C ALA A 261 -5.80 -17.34 14.50
N ILE A 262 -6.57 -17.34 15.59
CA ILE A 262 -7.39 -18.47 16.03
C ILE A 262 -8.89 -18.11 16.04
N SER A 263 -9.26 -16.95 15.49
CA SER A 263 -10.61 -16.41 15.65
C SER A 263 -11.70 -17.18 14.91
N THR A 264 -11.32 -18.04 13.97
CA THR A 264 -12.21 -18.94 13.20
C THR A 264 -12.38 -20.30 13.85
N TYR A 265 -11.62 -20.64 14.89
CA TYR A 265 -11.71 -21.93 15.57
C TYR A 265 -12.69 -21.86 16.73
N PRO A 266 -13.60 -22.85 16.90
CA PRO A 266 -14.57 -22.87 17.99
C PRO A 266 -13.94 -23.21 19.34
N LEU A 267 -13.26 -22.23 19.92
CA LEU A 267 -12.49 -22.34 21.17
C LEU A 267 -13.17 -21.64 22.36
N ILE A 268 -14.30 -20.96 22.12
CA ILE A 268 -15.03 -20.20 23.13
C ILE A 268 -16.16 -21.08 23.68
N PRO A 269 -16.13 -21.48 24.96
CA PRO A 269 -17.21 -22.24 25.57
C PRO A 269 -18.46 -21.39 25.72
N THR A 270 -19.63 -22.03 25.70
CA THR A 270 -20.91 -21.38 25.98
C THR A 270 -21.53 -21.93 27.25
N SER A 271 -22.62 -21.31 27.70
CA SER A 271 -23.41 -21.80 28.84
C SER A 271 -24.06 -23.16 28.56
N THR A 272 -24.19 -23.55 27.28
CA THR A 272 -24.66 -24.87 26.87
C THR A 272 -23.48 -25.84 26.86
N PRO A 273 -23.47 -26.90 27.70
CA PRO A 273 -22.36 -27.83 27.78
C PRO A 273 -22.05 -28.49 26.41
N GLY A 274 -20.77 -28.54 26.05
CA GLY A 274 -20.29 -29.10 24.78
C GLY A 274 -20.34 -28.15 23.59
N LEU A 275 -21.22 -27.14 23.62
CA LEU A 275 -21.34 -26.17 22.53
C LEU A 275 -20.26 -25.09 22.60
N HIS A 276 -19.45 -25.00 21.56
CA HIS A 276 -18.37 -24.02 21.43
C HIS A 276 -18.52 -23.16 20.17
N HIS A 277 -18.10 -21.91 20.29
CA HIS A 277 -18.14 -20.92 19.22
C HIS A 277 -16.76 -20.39 18.89
N SER A 278 -16.60 -19.96 17.64
CA SER A 278 -15.42 -19.21 17.21
C SER A 278 -15.57 -17.75 17.61
N MET A 279 -14.45 -17.05 17.81
CA MET A 279 -14.51 -15.63 18.20
C MET A 279 -15.25 -14.79 17.16
N ASN A 280 -15.10 -15.11 15.86
CA ASN A 280 -15.83 -14.44 14.80
C ASN A 280 -17.34 -14.65 14.93
N SER A 281 -17.79 -15.86 15.29
CA SER A 281 -19.22 -16.14 15.45
C SER A 281 -19.78 -15.51 16.73
N CYS A 282 -18.97 -15.32 17.78
CA CYS A 282 -19.35 -14.64 19.03
C CYS A 282 -19.90 -13.22 18.81
N ARG A 283 -19.59 -12.57 17.68
CA ARG A 283 -20.10 -11.23 17.32
C ARG A 283 -21.48 -11.28 16.64
N GLY A 284 -22.05 -12.46 16.44
CA GLY A 284 -23.34 -12.66 15.77
C GLY A 284 -24.54 -12.08 16.54
N PRO A 285 -25.69 -11.91 15.85
CA PRO A 285 -26.90 -11.37 16.46
C PRO A 285 -27.53 -12.32 17.47
N THR A 286 -27.31 -13.63 17.34
CA THR A 286 -27.87 -14.68 18.21
C THR A 286 -27.01 -15.00 19.43
N ILE A 287 -25.90 -14.30 19.62
CA ILE A 287 -24.95 -14.56 20.72
C ILE A 287 -24.91 -13.37 21.67
N ILE A 288 -25.00 -13.69 22.95
CA ILE A 288 -24.98 -12.72 24.04
C ILE A 288 -23.79 -13.06 24.92
N LEU A 289 -22.75 -12.22 24.83
CA LEU A 289 -21.58 -12.25 25.70
C LEU A 289 -21.74 -11.19 26.78
N ALA A 290 -21.93 -11.62 28.02
CA ALA A 290 -22.10 -10.75 29.16
C ALA A 290 -21.65 -11.45 30.45
N ARG A 291 -21.55 -10.70 31.54
CA ARG A 291 -21.45 -11.28 32.88
C ARG A 291 -22.85 -11.58 33.39
N PHE A 292 -23.14 -12.84 33.65
CA PHE A 292 -24.43 -13.27 34.19
C PHE A 292 -24.28 -13.48 35.69
N ASP A 293 -24.67 -12.48 36.47
CA ASP A 293 -24.68 -12.59 37.94
C ASP A 293 -25.89 -13.46 38.37
N PHE A 294 -25.91 -13.92 39.63
CA PHE A 294 -27.02 -14.71 40.20
C PHE A 294 -28.42 -14.08 40.07
N VAL A 295 -28.51 -12.78 39.75
CA VAL A 295 -29.77 -12.03 39.60
C VAL A 295 -30.42 -12.27 38.21
N ASP A 296 -29.69 -12.80 37.23
CA ASP A 296 -30.12 -12.90 35.82
C ASP A 296 -30.65 -14.29 35.41
N GLU A 297 -30.90 -15.20 36.35
CA GLU A 297 -31.33 -16.57 36.03
C GLU A 297 -32.59 -16.61 35.15
N PHE A 298 -33.56 -15.74 35.41
CA PHE A 298 -34.77 -15.65 34.59
C PHE A 298 -34.49 -15.10 33.19
N LEU A 299 -33.56 -14.16 33.07
CA LEU A 299 -33.22 -13.54 31.79
C LEU A 299 -32.43 -14.53 30.93
N SER A 300 -31.51 -15.27 31.54
CA SER A 300 -30.81 -16.39 30.91
C SER A 300 -31.79 -17.46 30.42
N ALA A 301 -32.81 -17.80 31.22
CA ALA A 301 -33.87 -18.72 30.80
C ALA A 301 -34.66 -18.17 29.60
N CYS A 302 -35.10 -16.90 29.66
CA CYS A 302 -35.80 -16.25 28.55
C CYS A 302 -34.99 -16.27 27.24
N LEU A 303 -33.74 -15.82 27.31
CA LEU A 303 -32.87 -15.69 26.14
C LEU A 303 -32.53 -17.07 25.54
N THR A 304 -32.26 -18.06 26.38
CA THR A 304 -32.01 -19.44 25.92
C THR A 304 -33.25 -20.03 25.23
N GLN A 305 -34.44 -19.82 25.78
CA GLN A 305 -35.70 -20.30 25.17
C GLN A 305 -36.03 -19.58 23.86
N MET A 306 -35.62 -18.32 23.72
CA MET A 306 -35.67 -17.57 22.46
C MET A 306 -34.59 -17.99 21.44
N GLY A 307 -33.72 -18.94 21.77
CA GLY A 307 -32.68 -19.44 20.87
C GLY A 307 -31.39 -18.62 20.86
N PHE A 308 -31.18 -17.72 21.82
CA PHE A 308 -29.88 -17.07 22.00
C PHE A 308 -28.88 -18.03 22.64
N THR A 309 -27.63 -17.94 22.20
CA THR A 309 -26.51 -18.63 22.84
C THR A 309 -25.83 -17.68 23.82
N LEU A 310 -25.77 -18.08 25.08
CA LEU A 310 -25.22 -17.27 26.17
C LEU A 310 -23.78 -17.66 26.44
N ILE A 311 -22.88 -16.68 26.47
CA ILE A 311 -21.49 -16.85 26.84
C ILE A 311 -21.24 -16.04 28.11
N ASP A 312 -20.93 -16.73 29.20
CA ASP A 312 -20.54 -16.07 30.43
C ASP A 312 -19.10 -15.57 30.32
N ALA A 313 -18.94 -14.26 30.38
CA ALA A 313 -17.65 -13.60 30.26
C ALA A 313 -16.67 -14.03 31.36
N ASP A 314 -17.15 -14.39 32.55
CA ASP A 314 -16.30 -14.80 33.67
C ASP A 314 -15.75 -16.23 33.48
N SER A 315 -16.40 -17.02 32.63
CA SER A 315 -15.91 -18.34 32.21
C SER A 315 -14.80 -18.26 31.14
N LEU A 316 -14.58 -17.09 30.53
CA LEU A 316 -13.62 -16.92 29.44
C LEU A 316 -12.20 -16.60 29.94
N PRO A 317 -11.16 -17.03 29.19
CA PRO A 317 -9.79 -16.60 29.46
C PRO A 317 -9.62 -15.08 29.36
N LEU A 318 -8.78 -14.47 30.20
CA LEU A 318 -8.54 -13.03 30.25
C LEU A 318 -8.19 -12.41 28.87
N ALA A 319 -7.39 -13.12 28.07
CA ALA A 319 -7.02 -12.67 26.73
C ALA A 319 -8.26 -12.49 25.83
N VAL A 320 -9.22 -13.42 25.92
CA VAL A 320 -10.47 -13.35 25.15
C VAL A 320 -11.38 -12.24 25.69
N GLN A 321 -11.44 -12.08 27.01
CA GLN A 321 -12.26 -11.03 27.64
C GLN A 321 -11.86 -9.64 27.16
N SER A 322 -10.57 -9.35 27.01
CA SER A 322 -10.11 -8.06 26.50
C SER A 322 -10.51 -7.78 25.05
N GLU A 323 -10.64 -8.82 24.22
CA GLU A 323 -10.93 -8.66 22.78
C GLU A 323 -12.44 -8.63 22.49
N LEU A 324 -13.24 -9.41 23.21
CA LEU A 324 -14.68 -9.51 22.95
C LEU A 324 -15.53 -8.49 23.70
N SER A 325 -14.96 -7.70 24.62
CA SER A 325 -15.62 -6.61 25.37
C SER A 325 -17.00 -7.01 25.91
N PRO A 326 -17.06 -7.77 27.02
CA PRO A 326 -18.32 -8.21 27.63
C PRO A 326 -19.29 -7.05 27.81
N ALA A 327 -20.52 -7.22 27.32
CA ALA A 327 -21.53 -6.20 27.48
C ALA A 327 -22.09 -6.23 28.90
N SER A 328 -22.43 -5.05 29.43
CA SER A 328 -23.30 -4.97 30.60
C SER A 328 -24.72 -5.39 30.19
N ILE A 329 -25.35 -6.26 30.97
CA ILE A 329 -26.74 -6.66 30.75
C ILE A 329 -27.65 -5.46 31.07
N THR A 330 -28.06 -4.75 30.02
CA THR A 330 -29.03 -3.66 30.10
C THR A 330 -30.21 -3.96 29.19
N VAL A 331 -31.36 -3.32 29.45
CA VAL A 331 -32.52 -3.42 28.56
C VAL A 331 -32.14 -2.99 27.14
N ASP A 332 -31.29 -1.97 26.99
CA ASP A 332 -30.92 -1.50 25.65
C ASP A 332 -30.12 -2.53 24.87
N PHE A 333 -29.16 -3.17 25.52
CA PHE A 333 -28.34 -4.19 24.91
C PHE A 333 -29.20 -5.40 24.51
N ILE A 334 -30.05 -5.89 25.40
CA ILE A 334 -30.94 -7.03 25.11
C ILE A 334 -31.96 -6.67 24.02
N ALA A 335 -32.58 -5.50 24.08
CA ALA A 335 -33.52 -5.06 23.06
C ALA A 335 -32.85 -4.91 21.69
N SER A 336 -31.61 -4.42 21.63
CA SER A 336 -30.85 -4.36 20.38
C SER A 336 -30.59 -5.75 19.78
N LYS A 337 -30.31 -6.76 20.62
CA LYS A 337 -30.11 -8.16 20.22
C LYS A 337 -31.40 -8.81 19.74
N LEU A 338 -32.52 -8.56 20.42
CA LEU A 338 -33.85 -9.01 19.99
C LEU A 338 -34.23 -8.45 18.62
N LEU A 339 -34.01 -7.15 18.39
CA LEU A 339 -34.32 -6.49 17.12
C LEU A 339 -33.40 -6.95 15.97
N ALA A 340 -32.15 -7.33 16.27
CA ALA A 340 -31.20 -7.84 15.29
C ALA A 340 -31.34 -9.35 15.02
N HIS A 341 -32.23 -10.05 15.73
CA HIS A 341 -32.37 -11.49 15.62
C HIS A 341 -32.98 -11.90 14.26
N PRO A 342 -32.53 -13.00 13.63
CA PRO A 342 -33.03 -13.41 12.31
C PRO A 342 -34.51 -13.82 12.26
N GLN A 343 -35.06 -14.28 13.39
CA GLN A 343 -36.47 -14.63 13.53
C GLN A 343 -37.32 -13.41 13.90
N SER A 344 -38.59 -13.40 13.51
CA SER A 344 -39.51 -12.32 13.89
C SER A 344 -39.70 -12.25 15.40
N LEU A 345 -39.85 -11.03 15.93
CA LEU A 345 -40.08 -10.79 17.36
C LEU A 345 -41.30 -11.56 17.88
N GLU A 346 -42.35 -11.67 17.07
CA GLU A 346 -43.55 -12.43 17.43
C GLU A 346 -43.24 -13.92 17.60
N SER A 347 -42.41 -14.50 16.73
CA SER A 347 -41.94 -15.88 16.85
C SER A 347 -41.05 -16.08 18.08
N LEU A 348 -40.22 -15.11 18.44
CA LEU A 348 -39.36 -15.22 19.62
C LEU A 348 -40.17 -15.17 20.92
N PHE A 349 -41.12 -14.24 21.01
CA PHE A 349 -41.96 -14.08 22.19
C PHE A 349 -43.02 -15.17 22.34
N SER A 350 -43.35 -15.92 21.28
CA SER A 350 -44.22 -17.10 21.37
C SER A 350 -43.50 -18.34 21.87
N LEU A 351 -42.16 -18.39 21.79
CA LEU A 351 -41.37 -19.47 22.39
C LEU A 351 -41.34 -19.40 23.92
N LEU A 352 -41.51 -18.20 24.50
CA LEU A 352 -41.58 -18.01 25.95
C LEU A 352 -42.88 -18.54 26.54
N ASP A 353 -42.80 -19.17 27.70
CA ASP A 353 -43.99 -19.43 28.51
C ASP A 353 -44.61 -18.14 29.05
N SER A 354 -45.85 -18.22 29.50
CA SER A 354 -46.62 -17.05 29.96
C SER A 354 -45.97 -16.32 31.13
N ASN A 355 -45.28 -17.03 32.03
CA ASN A 355 -44.61 -16.44 33.18
C ASN A 355 -43.31 -15.72 32.77
N LEU A 356 -42.48 -16.37 31.95
CA LEU A 356 -41.24 -15.76 31.45
C LEU A 356 -41.52 -14.55 30.55
N ARG A 357 -42.55 -14.63 29.70
CA ARG A 357 -43.00 -13.49 28.88
C ARG A 357 -43.43 -12.32 29.74
N LEU A 358 -44.24 -12.56 30.77
CA LEU A 358 -44.67 -11.51 31.70
C LEU A 358 -43.49 -10.86 32.43
N ARG A 359 -42.54 -11.65 32.91
CA ARG A 359 -41.35 -11.15 33.61
C ARG A 359 -40.44 -10.34 32.69
N LEU A 360 -40.21 -10.80 31.46
CA LEU A 360 -39.41 -10.08 30.47
C LEU A 360 -40.07 -8.75 30.09
N THR A 361 -41.38 -8.75 29.81
CA THR A 361 -42.13 -7.53 29.48
C THR A 361 -42.12 -6.55 30.64
N ALA A 362 -42.34 -7.01 31.88
CA ALA A 362 -42.30 -6.17 33.07
C ALA A 362 -40.91 -5.56 33.28
N TRP A 363 -39.84 -6.34 33.08
CA TRP A 363 -38.46 -5.86 33.19
C TRP A 363 -38.14 -4.75 32.17
N ILE A 364 -38.51 -4.95 30.90
CA ILE A 364 -38.31 -3.93 29.85
C ILE A 364 -39.14 -2.68 30.13
N LEU A 365 -40.43 -2.83 30.48
CA LEU A 365 -41.31 -1.69 30.72
C LEU A 365 -40.92 -0.91 31.98
N ALA A 366 -40.39 -1.56 33.02
CA ALA A 366 -39.91 -0.87 34.23
C ALA A 366 -38.73 0.06 33.91
N ASP A 367 -37.78 -0.41 33.08
CA ASP A 367 -36.67 0.40 32.60
C ASP A 367 -37.15 1.57 31.75
N LEU A 368 -37.99 1.33 30.74
CA LEU A 368 -38.53 2.39 29.88
C LEU A 368 -39.35 3.43 30.67
N SER A 369 -40.07 3.01 31.72
CA SER A 369 -40.84 3.91 32.57
C SER A 369 -39.97 4.86 33.39
N SER A 370 -38.73 4.45 33.69
CA SER A 370 -37.78 5.25 34.47
C SER A 370 -37.02 6.29 33.62
N ARG A 371 -37.05 6.16 32.30
CA ARG A 371 -36.30 7.02 31.36
C ARG A 371 -37.01 8.36 31.13
N ASN A 372 -36.20 9.39 30.81
CA ASN A 372 -36.73 10.68 30.43
C ASN A 372 -37.25 10.65 28.97
N ARG A 373 -37.98 11.70 28.57
CA ARG A 373 -38.56 11.80 27.23
C ARG A 373 -37.53 11.73 26.09
N ASN A 374 -36.37 12.37 26.26
CA ASN A 374 -35.34 12.42 25.22
C ASN A 374 -34.73 11.04 24.98
N ASP A 375 -34.48 10.28 26.06
CA ASP A 375 -34.00 8.90 25.99
C ASP A 375 -35.03 8.01 25.31
N LEU A 376 -36.33 8.15 25.63
CA LEU A 376 -37.38 7.36 25.01
C LEU A 376 -37.53 7.63 23.51
N ILE A 377 -37.32 8.87 23.06
CA ILE A 377 -37.32 9.23 21.62
C ILE A 377 -36.15 8.56 20.90
N ALA A 378 -34.96 8.51 21.51
CA ALA A 378 -33.80 7.84 20.93
C ALA A 378 -34.01 6.32 20.77
N HIS A 379 -34.95 5.74 21.51
CA HIS A 379 -35.24 4.30 21.53
C HIS A 379 -36.60 3.95 20.89
N GLN A 380 -37.09 4.73 19.93
CA GLN A 380 -38.35 4.48 19.21
C GLN A 380 -38.44 3.10 18.53
N ASN A 381 -37.32 2.43 18.28
CA ASN A 381 -37.31 1.07 17.74
C ASN A 381 -37.91 0.04 18.71
N TYR A 382 -37.99 0.34 20.01
CA TYR A 382 -38.61 -0.54 21.00
C TYR A 382 -40.13 -0.61 20.86
N LEU A 383 -40.74 0.32 20.11
CA LEU A 383 -42.15 0.24 19.71
C LEU A 383 -42.45 -1.01 18.86
N GLN A 384 -41.42 -1.66 18.29
CA GLN A 384 -41.55 -2.92 17.54
C GLN A 384 -41.61 -4.16 18.45
N LEU A 385 -41.25 -4.05 19.72
CA LEU A 385 -41.29 -5.18 20.65
C LEU A 385 -42.75 -5.48 21.04
N PRO A 386 -43.18 -6.76 21.11
CA PRO A 386 -44.53 -7.11 21.52
C PRO A 386 -44.69 -7.00 23.04
N LEU A 387 -44.74 -5.76 23.55
CA LEU A 387 -44.77 -5.44 24.98
C LEU A 387 -46.14 -4.99 25.47
N TRP A 388 -47.04 -4.56 24.58
CA TRP A 388 -48.31 -3.94 24.98
C TRP A 388 -49.45 -4.94 24.90
N LYS A 389 -50.28 -4.99 25.94
CA LYS A 389 -51.43 -5.86 25.98
C LYS A 389 -52.55 -5.30 25.12
N SER A 390 -52.98 -6.05 24.11
CA SER A 390 -54.08 -5.68 23.24
C SER A 390 -55.44 -6.01 23.89
N SER A 391 -56.52 -5.64 23.20
CA SER A 391 -57.89 -5.94 23.61
C SER A 391 -58.23 -7.43 23.74
N ASP A 392 -57.54 -8.33 23.03
CA ASP A 392 -57.76 -9.78 23.14
C ASP A 392 -56.87 -10.44 24.21
N GLY A 393 -56.04 -9.64 24.89
CA GLY A 393 -55.12 -10.10 25.93
C GLY A 393 -53.76 -10.57 25.43
N SER A 394 -53.54 -10.65 24.10
CA SER A 394 -52.23 -10.89 23.51
C SER A 394 -51.29 -9.69 23.67
N PHE A 395 -49.97 -9.93 23.61
CA PHE A 395 -49.01 -8.84 23.58
C PHE A 395 -48.62 -8.53 22.13
N VAL A 396 -48.75 -7.26 21.77
CA VAL A 396 -48.57 -6.72 20.42
C VAL A 396 -47.57 -5.57 20.43
N SER A 397 -47.02 -5.25 19.26
CA SER A 397 -46.15 -4.09 19.09
C SER A 397 -46.96 -2.80 19.07
N ALA A 398 -46.41 -1.72 19.61
CA ALA A 398 -47.06 -0.40 19.59
C ALA A 398 -47.11 0.20 18.18
N ARG A 399 -46.29 -0.30 17.24
CA ARG A 399 -46.42 0.08 15.81
C ARG A 399 -47.64 -0.57 15.15
N ASP A 400 -48.01 -1.76 15.60
CA ASP A 400 -49.07 -2.57 15.00
C ASP A 400 -50.43 -2.38 15.69
N ALA A 401 -50.48 -1.54 16.72
CA ALA A 401 -51.67 -1.25 17.50
C ALA A 401 -52.00 0.26 17.54
N GLN A 402 -53.28 0.59 17.54
CA GLN A 402 -53.74 1.98 17.73
C GLN A 402 -54.01 2.23 19.21
N MET A 403 -53.34 3.27 19.75
CA MET A 403 -53.55 3.70 21.13
C MET A 403 -54.83 4.54 21.23
N LEU A 404 -55.70 4.14 22.17
CA LEU A 404 -56.90 4.91 22.47
C LEU A 404 -56.60 6.19 23.26
N PRO A 405 -57.43 7.24 23.13
CA PRO A 405 -57.34 8.41 23.99
C PRO A 405 -57.54 8.05 25.47
N PRO A 406 -56.98 8.82 26.43
CA PRO A 406 -57.09 8.54 27.86
C PRO A 406 -58.54 8.52 28.38
N SER A 407 -59.47 9.16 27.68
CA SER A 407 -60.89 9.24 28.03
C SER A 407 -61.73 8.05 27.52
N VAL A 408 -61.14 7.10 26.79
CA VAL A 408 -61.86 6.01 26.13
C VAL A 408 -61.40 4.65 26.68
N PRO A 409 -62.23 3.94 27.46
CA PRO A 409 -61.88 2.62 27.97
C PRO A 409 -61.74 1.60 26.83
N LEU A 410 -60.67 0.80 26.85
CA LEU A 410 -60.40 -0.23 25.84
C LEU A 410 -61.57 -1.21 25.70
N GLU A 411 -62.15 -1.62 26.82
CA GLU A 411 -63.28 -2.55 26.89
C GLU A 411 -64.53 -2.03 26.18
N SER A 412 -64.72 -0.71 26.11
CA SER A 412 -65.90 -0.10 25.47
C SER A 412 -65.82 -0.04 23.95
N VAL A 413 -64.62 -0.13 23.37
CA VAL A 413 -64.38 0.05 21.92
C VAL A 413 -63.86 -1.22 21.26
N ALA A 414 -63.21 -2.11 22.02
CA ALA A 414 -62.67 -3.37 21.55
C ALA A 414 -63.65 -4.22 20.69
N PRO A 415 -64.95 -4.37 21.04
CA PRO A 415 -65.88 -5.17 20.24
C PRO A 415 -66.18 -4.60 18.85
N PHE A 416 -65.91 -3.31 18.63
CA PHE A 416 -66.25 -2.58 17.41
C PHE A 416 -65.02 -2.26 16.54
N ALA A 417 -63.82 -2.60 17.02
CA ALA A 417 -62.58 -2.30 16.34
C ALA A 417 -62.21 -3.41 15.34
N THR A 418 -61.92 -3.03 14.10
CA THR A 418 -61.41 -3.96 13.07
C THR A 418 -59.88 -4.06 13.07
N THR A 419 -59.22 -3.34 13.98
CA THR A 419 -57.76 -3.25 14.11
C THR A 419 -57.36 -3.42 15.56
N THR A 420 -56.14 -3.92 15.81
CA THR A 420 -55.61 -4.13 17.16
C THR A 420 -55.56 -2.82 17.94
N LEU A 421 -56.29 -2.75 19.06
CA LEU A 421 -56.31 -1.60 19.94
C LEU A 421 -55.50 -1.86 21.20
N ILE A 422 -54.82 -0.83 21.69
CA ILE A 422 -54.21 -0.79 23.01
C ILE A 422 -54.83 0.36 23.81
N GLY A 423 -55.01 0.14 25.12
CA GLY A 423 -55.46 1.18 26.03
C GLY A 423 -54.47 2.34 26.07
N HIS A 424 -54.92 3.50 26.53
CA HIS A 424 -54.03 4.65 26.71
C HIS A 424 -52.87 4.31 27.66
N ASP A 425 -51.64 4.48 27.18
CA ASP A 425 -50.43 4.28 27.96
C ASP A 425 -49.61 5.60 28.01
N SER A 426 -49.35 6.07 29.22
CA SER A 426 -48.58 7.30 29.44
C SER A 426 -47.16 7.23 28.86
N LEU A 427 -46.57 6.04 28.75
CA LEU A 427 -45.24 5.82 28.19
C LEU A 427 -45.24 6.02 26.66
N LEU A 428 -46.28 5.53 25.98
CA LEU A 428 -46.46 5.76 24.54
C LEU A 428 -46.74 7.22 24.21
N SER A 429 -47.46 7.93 25.08
CA SER A 429 -47.66 9.38 24.94
C SER A 429 -46.35 10.18 25.10
N LYS A 430 -45.42 9.70 25.93
CA LYS A 430 -44.08 10.28 26.07
C LYS A 430 -43.18 9.98 24.86
N MET A 431 -43.42 8.88 24.13
CA MET A 431 -42.68 8.46 22.93
C MET A 431 -43.13 9.14 21.62
N ASP A 432 -44.00 10.15 21.71
CA ASP A 432 -44.42 11.01 20.58
C ASP A 432 -45.25 10.34 19.48
N LEU A 433 -46.05 9.32 19.83
CA LEU A 433 -47.13 8.83 18.98
C LEU A 433 -48.30 9.86 18.97
N SER A 434 -48.07 11.00 18.31
CA SER A 434 -49.04 12.08 18.03
C SER A 434 -49.28 12.17 16.50
N PRO A 435 -50.48 12.53 16.01
CA PRO A 435 -50.78 12.57 14.57
C PRO A 435 -49.98 13.66 13.82
N SER A 436 -49.48 13.31 12.63
CA SER A 436 -48.30 13.89 11.95
C SER A 436 -48.39 15.31 11.38
N PHE A 437 -49.48 16.06 11.54
CA PHE A 437 -49.55 17.44 11.03
C PHE A 437 -50.39 18.29 11.97
N GLY A 438 -49.77 19.32 12.55
CA GLY A 438 -50.41 20.27 13.48
C GLY A 438 -51.79 20.73 13.00
N SER A 439 -52.69 20.94 13.95
CA SER A 439 -54.15 21.04 13.77
C SER A 439 -54.67 22.26 12.97
N ASN A 440 -53.81 23.14 12.42
CA ASN A 440 -54.23 24.48 11.97
C ASN A 440 -53.85 24.89 10.51
N SER A 441 -53.47 23.98 9.61
CA SER A 441 -53.23 24.40 8.21
C SER A 441 -54.54 24.54 7.40
N ALA A 442 -54.94 25.78 7.08
CA ALA A 442 -56.09 26.10 6.23
C ALA A 442 -55.97 25.62 4.77
N LYS A 443 -54.85 24.97 4.41
CA LYS A 443 -54.52 24.51 3.05
C LYS A 443 -54.51 22.98 2.92
N MET A 444 -54.79 22.24 4.00
CA MET A 444 -54.76 20.77 4.02
C MET A 444 -56.10 20.19 4.47
N ILE A 445 -56.45 19.02 3.94
CA ILE A 445 -57.63 18.26 4.37
C ILE A 445 -57.36 17.55 5.70
N LEU A 446 -58.28 17.69 6.65
CA LEU A 446 -58.27 16.97 7.92
C LEU A 446 -58.27 15.43 7.70
N PRO A 447 -57.51 14.63 8.47
CA PRO A 447 -57.45 13.17 8.30
C PRO A 447 -58.82 12.47 8.27
N SER A 448 -59.78 12.96 9.05
CA SER A 448 -61.17 12.47 9.10
C SER A 448 -61.94 12.66 7.78
N PHE A 449 -61.48 13.54 6.89
CA PHE A 449 -62.10 13.85 5.60
C PHE A 449 -61.42 13.16 4.41
N ARG A 450 -60.32 12.41 4.62
CA ARG A 450 -59.58 11.74 3.53
C ARG A 450 -60.43 10.75 2.71
N LYS A 451 -61.41 10.11 3.35
CA LYS A 451 -62.37 9.21 2.65
C LYS A 451 -63.20 9.92 1.56
N TYR A 452 -63.20 11.25 1.50
CA TYR A 452 -63.90 12.05 0.50
C TYR A 452 -62.99 12.60 -0.62
N GLU A 453 -61.68 12.34 -0.61
CA GLU A 453 -60.71 12.90 -1.57
C GLU A 453 -61.12 12.71 -3.03
N ASN A 454 -61.60 11.52 -3.40
CA ASN A 454 -62.05 11.23 -4.77
C ASN A 454 -63.27 12.07 -5.18
N ARG A 455 -64.15 12.42 -4.24
CA ARG A 455 -65.33 13.25 -4.50
C ARG A 455 -65.03 14.74 -4.40
N LEU A 456 -63.98 15.13 -3.69
CA LEU A 456 -63.56 16.51 -3.55
C LEU A 456 -62.72 16.99 -4.74
N GLN A 457 -62.17 16.05 -5.53
CA GLN A 457 -61.44 16.36 -6.75
C GLN A 457 -62.28 17.18 -7.76
N GLN A 458 -63.57 16.87 -7.89
CA GLN A 458 -64.49 17.62 -8.76
C GLN A 458 -64.71 19.08 -8.32
N PHE A 459 -64.33 19.42 -7.09
CA PHE A 459 -64.43 20.76 -6.51
C PHE A 459 -63.07 21.47 -6.42
N GLY A 460 -62.07 20.99 -7.18
CA GLY A 460 -60.75 21.61 -7.26
C GLY A 460 -59.75 21.14 -6.21
N LEU A 461 -60.02 20.05 -5.48
CA LEU A 461 -59.01 19.40 -4.65
C LEU A 461 -57.92 18.79 -5.55
N ILE A 462 -56.70 19.29 -5.41
CA ILE A 462 -55.56 18.82 -6.17
C ILE A 462 -54.87 17.69 -5.40
N GLN A 463 -54.67 16.54 -6.06
CA GLN A 463 -54.12 15.33 -5.43
C GLN A 463 -52.62 15.20 -5.70
N LYS A 464 -51.95 14.29 -4.96
CA LYS A 464 -50.51 13.96 -5.15
C LYS A 464 -50.16 13.61 -6.61
N ARG A 465 -51.10 13.04 -7.37
CA ARG A 465 -50.90 12.70 -8.79
C ARG A 465 -50.78 13.89 -9.74
N ASP A 466 -51.22 15.07 -9.31
CA ASP A 466 -51.24 16.31 -10.10
C ASP A 466 -50.15 17.30 -9.61
N LEU A 467 -49.13 16.81 -8.90
CA LEU A 467 -48.08 17.63 -8.29
C LEU A 467 -47.26 18.39 -9.34
N THR A 468 -47.27 19.72 -9.28
CA THR A 468 -46.45 20.63 -10.10
C THR A 468 -45.42 21.37 -9.23
N ILE A 469 -44.37 21.95 -9.83
CA ILE A 469 -43.39 22.79 -9.09
C ILE A 469 -44.07 23.97 -8.39
N ALA A 470 -45.02 24.64 -9.05
CA ALA A 470 -45.73 25.77 -8.45
C ALA A 470 -46.53 25.37 -7.20
N MET A 471 -47.17 24.19 -7.24
CA MET A 471 -47.86 23.65 -6.08
C MET A 471 -46.89 23.24 -4.97
N PHE A 472 -45.79 22.57 -5.32
CA PHE A 472 -44.78 22.19 -4.34
C PHE A 472 -44.19 23.42 -3.65
N LYS A 473 -43.90 24.49 -4.43
CA LYS A 473 -43.47 25.78 -3.89
C LYS A 473 -44.49 26.36 -2.91
N THR A 474 -45.78 26.32 -3.24
CA THR A 474 -46.85 26.77 -2.34
C THR A 474 -46.87 25.96 -1.03
N CYS A 475 -46.65 24.64 -1.10
CA CYS A 475 -46.54 23.78 0.08
C CYS A 475 -45.32 24.14 0.95
N VAL A 476 -44.18 24.43 0.32
CA VAL A 476 -42.96 24.87 1.01
C VAL A 476 -43.16 26.23 1.68
N GLU A 477 -43.75 27.19 0.99
CA GLU A 477 -44.08 28.51 1.57
C GLU A 477 -45.03 28.36 2.78
N ALA A 478 -46.07 27.52 2.65
CA ALA A 478 -46.97 27.22 3.77
C ALA A 478 -46.22 26.56 4.94
N PHE A 479 -45.29 25.64 4.66
CA PHE A 479 -44.45 25.01 5.68
C PHE A 479 -43.58 26.04 6.43
N GLN A 480 -42.97 26.99 5.71
CA GLN A 480 -42.13 28.03 6.30
C GLN A 480 -42.91 29.01 7.18
N THR A 481 -44.20 29.23 6.89
CA THR A 481 -45.07 30.12 7.69
C THR A 481 -45.66 29.49 8.95
N ALA A 482 -45.53 28.17 9.14
CA ALA A 482 -46.16 27.47 10.25
C ALA A 482 -45.35 27.59 11.55
N THR A 483 -45.95 28.14 12.61
CA THR A 483 -45.34 28.24 13.94
C THR A 483 -45.40 26.88 14.67
N GLY A 484 -44.23 26.25 14.90
CA GLY A 484 -44.08 25.00 15.66
C GLY A 484 -42.69 24.92 16.29
N SER A 485 -42.48 23.97 17.22
CA SER A 485 -41.16 23.72 17.84
C SER A 485 -40.14 23.17 16.83
N ASP A 486 -38.86 23.49 16.98
CA ASP A 486 -37.78 23.10 16.03
C ASP A 486 -37.70 21.60 15.71
N LEU A 487 -38.01 20.72 16.66
CA LEU A 487 -37.97 19.26 16.45
C LEU A 487 -39.08 18.77 15.52
N ASP A 488 -40.27 19.38 15.60
CA ASP A 488 -41.39 19.12 14.69
C ASP A 488 -41.08 19.62 13.27
N LEU A 489 -40.39 20.76 13.17
CA LEU A 489 -40.01 21.37 11.89
C LEU A 489 -39.11 20.44 11.05
N ARG A 490 -38.12 19.78 11.67
CA ARG A 490 -37.20 18.86 10.98
C ARG A 490 -37.92 17.61 10.44
N ASN A 491 -38.79 17.00 11.24
CA ASN A 491 -39.54 15.80 10.82
C ASN A 491 -40.49 16.12 9.66
N ARG A 492 -41.14 17.29 9.72
CA ARG A 492 -42.00 17.78 8.63
C ARG A 492 -41.21 18.14 7.38
N ALA A 493 -40.02 18.73 7.52
CA ALA A 493 -39.10 18.98 6.41
C ALA A 493 -38.66 17.68 5.72
N ALA A 494 -38.41 16.61 6.48
CA ALA A 494 -38.05 15.31 5.90
C ALA A 494 -39.15 14.76 4.98
N ILE A 495 -40.42 14.97 5.31
CA ILE A 495 -41.55 14.58 4.45
C ILE A 495 -41.56 15.40 3.16
N LEU A 496 -41.35 16.73 3.24
CA LEU A 496 -41.27 17.58 2.05
C LEU A 496 -40.08 17.21 1.17
N PHE A 497 -38.94 16.87 1.77
CA PHE A 497 -37.75 16.42 1.05
C PHE A 497 -37.98 15.09 0.34
N LEU A 498 -38.70 14.13 0.95
CA LEU A 498 -39.09 12.89 0.27
C LEU A 498 -39.95 13.17 -0.98
N VAL A 499 -40.94 14.06 -0.85
CA VAL A 499 -41.79 14.46 -2.00
C VAL A 499 -40.95 15.16 -3.08
N PHE A 500 -40.02 16.03 -2.68
CA PHE A 500 -39.08 16.71 -3.58
C PHE A 500 -38.13 15.73 -4.29
N GLY A 501 -37.66 14.70 -3.59
CA GLY A 501 -36.70 13.72 -4.08
C GLY A 501 -37.29 12.61 -4.94
N GLU A 502 -38.50 12.14 -4.61
CA GLU A 502 -39.05 10.91 -5.21
C GLU A 502 -40.23 11.19 -6.14
N ASP A 503 -41.16 12.05 -5.71
CA ASP A 503 -42.44 12.26 -6.38
C ASP A 503 -42.39 13.37 -7.43
N LEU A 504 -41.77 14.51 -7.10
CA LEU A 504 -41.68 15.66 -8.01
C LEU A 504 -40.89 15.34 -9.30
N PRO A 505 -39.76 14.60 -9.27
CA PRO A 505 -39.02 14.22 -10.47
C PRO A 505 -39.75 13.25 -11.40
N LEU A 506 -40.82 12.59 -10.93
CA LEU A 506 -41.66 11.74 -11.79
C LEU A 506 -42.61 12.55 -12.69
N ARG A 507 -42.78 13.84 -12.40
CA ARG A 507 -43.83 14.69 -12.97
C ARG A 507 -43.30 15.90 -13.71
N VAL A 508 -42.04 16.25 -13.47
CA VAL A 508 -41.39 17.43 -14.02
C VAL A 508 -40.16 16.98 -14.80
N ASN A 509 -40.11 17.35 -16.07
CA ASN A 509 -39.07 16.90 -16.98
C ASN A 509 -37.78 17.73 -16.81
N SER A 510 -36.65 17.17 -17.23
CA SER A 510 -35.34 17.85 -17.23
C SER A 510 -35.28 19.08 -18.16
N SER A 511 -36.19 19.19 -19.13
CA SER A 511 -36.30 20.35 -20.03
C SER A 511 -36.78 21.63 -19.34
N GLU A 512 -37.23 21.56 -18.08
CA GLU A 512 -37.76 22.68 -17.30
C GLU A 512 -36.82 23.08 -16.15
N GLU A 513 -35.51 23.05 -16.38
CA GLU A 513 -34.48 23.35 -15.37
C GLU A 513 -34.70 24.70 -14.64
N TYR A 514 -35.18 25.73 -15.35
CA TYR A 514 -35.46 27.04 -14.78
C TYR A 514 -36.53 27.00 -13.67
N LEU A 515 -37.46 26.03 -13.70
CA LEU A 515 -38.48 25.86 -12.66
C LEU A 515 -37.85 25.30 -11.37
N TRP A 516 -36.88 24.40 -11.48
CA TRP A 516 -36.16 23.86 -10.31
C TRP A 516 -35.39 24.94 -9.57
N LYS A 517 -34.81 25.90 -10.30
CA LYS A 517 -34.15 27.07 -9.71
C LYS A 517 -35.07 27.92 -8.83
N THR A 518 -36.39 27.89 -9.06
CA THR A 518 -37.34 28.61 -8.19
C THR A 518 -37.43 28.04 -6.78
N LEU A 519 -36.93 26.82 -6.56
CA LEU A 519 -36.89 26.11 -5.28
C LEU A 519 -35.52 26.19 -4.58
N GLU A 520 -34.52 26.89 -5.14
CA GLU A 520 -33.16 26.95 -4.58
C GLU A 520 -33.05 27.65 -3.22
N ASN A 521 -33.90 28.65 -2.99
CA ASN A 521 -33.85 29.55 -1.83
C ASN A 521 -34.78 29.17 -0.68
N PRO A 522 -35.98 28.61 -0.91
CA PRO A 522 -36.84 28.16 0.18
C PRO A 522 -36.18 27.08 1.05
N ARG A 523 -36.35 27.17 2.36
CA ARG A 523 -35.79 26.24 3.36
C ARG A 523 -36.79 25.14 3.68
N PHE A 524 -36.49 23.93 3.26
CA PHE A 524 -37.35 22.76 3.49
C PHE A 524 -36.59 21.44 3.56
N ILE A 525 -35.24 21.46 3.53
CA ILE A 525 -34.42 20.25 3.54
C ILE A 525 -33.69 20.13 4.88
N PRO A 526 -33.80 19.00 5.60
CA PRO A 526 -33.06 18.80 6.84
C PRO A 526 -31.56 18.61 6.57
N ARG A 527 -30.71 19.36 7.28
CA ARG A 527 -29.24 19.20 7.23
C ARG A 527 -28.74 18.12 8.19
N ASP A 528 -27.56 17.58 7.92
CA ASP A 528 -26.82 16.80 8.91
C ASP A 528 -26.30 17.72 10.03
N ARG A 529 -26.48 17.33 11.29
CA ARG A 529 -26.07 18.09 12.48
C ARG A 529 -24.64 17.79 12.90
N SER A 530 -24.10 16.64 12.52
CA SER A 530 -22.76 16.22 12.94
C SER A 530 -22.00 15.61 11.77
N PRO A 531 -21.83 16.35 10.65
CA PRO A 531 -21.02 15.86 9.56
C PRO A 531 -19.60 15.66 10.07
N LYS A 532 -19.03 14.48 9.80
CA LYS A 532 -17.63 14.15 10.12
C LYS A 532 -16.79 14.12 8.84
N PRO A 533 -16.55 15.26 8.19
CA PRO A 533 -15.80 15.29 6.93
C PRO A 533 -14.36 14.83 7.10
N LEU A 534 -13.81 14.98 8.31
CA LEU A 534 -12.49 14.49 8.70
C LEU A 534 -12.63 13.60 9.94
N PRO A 535 -12.40 12.27 9.82
CA PRO A 535 -12.50 11.36 10.97
C PRO A 535 -11.56 11.78 12.11
N GLY A 536 -12.11 11.92 13.32
CA GLY A 536 -11.34 12.28 14.52
C GLY A 536 -10.97 13.77 14.65
N ILE A 537 -11.39 14.63 13.71
CA ILE A 537 -11.13 16.07 13.73
C ILE A 537 -12.45 16.82 13.92
N ASN A 538 -12.46 17.82 14.81
CA ASN A 538 -13.60 18.71 14.94
C ASN A 538 -13.61 19.73 13.79
N ALA A 539 -14.42 19.44 12.77
CA ALA A 539 -14.52 20.24 11.56
C ALA A 539 -15.19 21.61 11.76
N GLU A 540 -15.94 21.82 12.86
CA GLU A 540 -16.71 23.06 13.08
C GLU A 540 -15.85 24.33 13.09
N GLY A 541 -14.59 24.23 13.51
CA GLY A 541 -13.67 25.37 13.57
C GLY A 541 -13.22 25.90 12.21
N TYR A 542 -13.42 25.11 11.14
CA TYR A 542 -12.97 25.44 9.78
C TYR A 542 -14.11 25.79 8.83
N VAL A 543 -15.35 25.52 9.22
CA VAL A 543 -16.54 25.88 8.44
C VAL A 543 -16.74 27.39 8.51
N ASP A 544 -17.17 27.99 7.39
CA ASP A 544 -17.50 29.41 7.33
C ASP A 544 -18.56 29.78 8.39
N GLU A 545 -18.43 30.96 9.01
CA GLU A 545 -19.35 31.39 10.08
C GLU A 545 -20.80 31.42 9.60
N ASP A 546 -21.04 31.87 8.37
CA ASP A 546 -22.38 31.96 7.79
C ASP A 546 -23.03 30.57 7.63
N ILE A 547 -22.22 29.53 7.48
CA ILE A 547 -22.65 28.14 7.32
C ILE A 547 -22.84 27.48 8.69
N ARG A 548 -21.98 27.81 9.66
CA ARG A 548 -22.02 27.26 11.02
C ARG A 548 -23.35 27.56 11.73
N PHE A 549 -23.88 28.77 11.55
CA PHE A 549 -25.11 29.24 12.19
C PHE A 549 -26.40 28.96 11.40
N LEU A 550 -26.34 28.13 10.34
CA LEU A 550 -27.54 27.76 9.61
C LEU A 550 -28.54 26.97 10.49
N PRO A 551 -29.85 27.16 10.29
CA PRO A 551 -30.88 26.39 11.00
C PRO A 551 -30.85 24.90 10.62
N ASP A 552 -31.60 24.06 11.33
CA ASP A 552 -31.71 22.62 11.04
C ASP A 552 -32.36 22.30 9.69
N VAL A 553 -33.15 23.23 9.17
CA VAL A 553 -33.83 23.12 7.87
C VAL A 553 -33.29 24.21 6.97
N VAL A 554 -32.60 23.81 5.91
CA VAL A 554 -31.85 24.69 5.01
C VAL A 554 -32.43 24.66 3.59
N ALA A 555 -31.94 25.56 2.76
CA ALA A 555 -32.31 25.66 1.35
C ALA A 555 -31.45 24.74 0.47
N PRO A 556 -31.95 24.27 -0.69
CA PRO A 556 -31.18 23.44 -1.61
C PRO A 556 -29.82 24.01 -2.01
N ALA A 557 -29.72 25.33 -2.20
CA ALA A 557 -28.47 26.00 -2.58
C ALA A 557 -27.38 25.96 -1.48
N GLN A 558 -27.76 25.70 -0.22
CA GLN A 558 -26.85 25.67 0.93
C GLN A 558 -26.31 24.26 1.21
N LEU A 559 -26.77 23.26 0.45
CA LEU A 559 -26.44 21.86 0.65
C LEU A 559 -25.34 21.39 -0.31
N LEU A 560 -24.63 20.36 0.12
CA LEU A 560 -23.56 19.70 -0.61
C LEU A 560 -23.80 18.20 -0.62
N ARG A 561 -23.68 17.60 -1.80
CA ARG A 561 -23.77 16.15 -1.95
C ARG A 561 -22.57 15.45 -1.32
N SER A 562 -22.78 14.26 -0.75
CA SER A 562 -21.71 13.46 -0.16
C SER A 562 -20.53 13.19 -1.09
N ASP A 563 -20.77 13.01 -2.40
CA ASP A 563 -19.69 12.77 -3.37
C ASP A 563 -18.79 13.99 -3.62
N LEU A 564 -19.33 15.19 -3.39
CA LEU A 564 -18.62 16.47 -3.48
C LEU A 564 -18.21 17.01 -2.09
N MET A 565 -18.43 16.25 -1.02
CA MET A 565 -17.98 16.62 0.32
C MET A 565 -16.49 17.01 0.36
N PRO A 566 -15.55 16.24 -0.23
CA PRO A 566 -14.12 16.55 -0.16
C PRO A 566 -13.72 17.90 -0.78
N VAL A 567 -14.58 18.50 -1.63
CA VAL A 567 -14.24 19.71 -2.41
C VAL A 567 -14.87 20.99 -1.88
N ALA A 568 -15.83 20.92 -0.96
CA ALA A 568 -16.54 22.12 -0.48
C ALA A 568 -17.16 22.00 0.93
N TRP A 569 -16.78 21.03 1.76
CA TRP A 569 -17.42 20.84 3.09
C TRP A 569 -17.25 22.02 4.05
N THR A 570 -16.28 22.92 3.82
CA THR A 570 -16.14 24.15 4.64
C THR A 570 -17.11 25.25 4.21
N GLN A 571 -17.74 25.13 3.04
CA GLN A 571 -18.55 26.16 2.40
C GLN A 571 -20.04 25.83 2.37
N ARG A 572 -20.43 24.57 2.59
CA ARG A 572 -21.82 24.11 2.53
C ARG A 572 -22.09 22.99 3.53
N VAL A 573 -23.35 22.85 3.95
CA VAL A 573 -23.78 21.76 4.85
C VAL A 573 -24.12 20.48 4.08
N LEU A 574 -24.01 19.32 4.72
CA LEU A 574 -24.36 18.04 4.10
C LEU A 574 -25.85 17.71 4.26
N PHE A 575 -26.37 16.91 3.32
CA PHE A 575 -27.72 16.34 3.42
C PHE A 575 -27.82 15.39 4.61
N SER A 576 -28.95 15.43 5.34
CA SER A 576 -29.27 14.39 6.33
C SER A 576 -29.59 13.05 5.67
N THR A 577 -30.15 13.08 4.45
CA THR A 577 -30.43 11.92 3.59
C THR A 577 -30.11 12.33 2.16
N GLU A 578 -29.31 11.53 1.45
CA GLU A 578 -28.90 11.87 0.08
C GLU A 578 -30.10 11.97 -0.88
N PRO A 579 -30.08 12.93 -1.83
CA PRO A 579 -31.13 13.07 -2.82
C PRO A 579 -31.18 11.85 -3.74
N HIS A 580 -32.39 11.38 -4.01
CA HIS A 580 -32.66 10.23 -4.87
C HIS A 580 -32.05 10.43 -6.28
N GLN A 581 -31.55 9.35 -6.90
CA GLN A 581 -30.84 9.41 -8.19
C GLN A 581 -31.66 10.07 -9.31
N ARG A 582 -32.98 9.89 -9.29
CA ARG A 582 -33.90 10.53 -10.24
C ARG A 582 -33.89 12.06 -10.16
N LEU A 583 -33.87 12.62 -8.95
CA LEU A 583 -33.77 14.07 -8.75
C LEU A 583 -32.46 14.62 -9.35
N ARG A 584 -31.36 13.88 -9.21
CA ARG A 584 -30.06 14.24 -9.79
C ARG A 584 -30.07 14.25 -11.33
N MET A 585 -30.93 13.47 -11.98
CA MET A 585 -31.07 13.48 -13.44
C MET A 585 -31.87 14.67 -13.94
N VAL A 586 -32.92 15.09 -13.21
CA VAL A 586 -33.78 16.22 -13.62
C VAL A 586 -33.28 17.57 -13.11
N TYR A 587 -32.49 17.59 -12.04
CA TYR A 587 -31.86 18.79 -11.48
C TYR A 587 -30.37 18.54 -11.15
N PRO A 588 -29.49 18.50 -12.17
CA PRO A 588 -28.09 18.12 -11.99
C PRO A 588 -27.27 19.07 -11.10
N GLY A 589 -27.63 20.36 -11.06
CA GLY A 589 -26.97 21.38 -10.26
C GLY A 589 -27.22 21.28 -8.74
N LEU A 590 -28.15 20.42 -8.29
CA LEU A 590 -28.45 20.27 -6.87
C LEU A 590 -27.22 19.82 -6.09
N GLY A 591 -26.82 20.64 -5.12
CA GLY A 591 -25.70 20.36 -4.22
C GLY A 591 -24.34 20.33 -4.89
N VAL A 592 -24.21 20.96 -6.06
CA VAL A 592 -22.92 21.19 -6.75
C VAL A 592 -22.37 22.57 -6.33
N PRO A 593 -21.13 22.67 -5.83
CA PRO A 593 -20.55 23.94 -5.44
C PRO A 593 -20.14 24.79 -6.65
N THR A 594 -20.06 26.11 -6.47
CA THR A 594 -19.52 27.04 -7.47
C THR A 594 -18.00 27.01 -7.45
N ALA A 595 -17.37 27.47 -8.53
CA ALA A 595 -15.91 27.55 -8.60
C ALA A 595 -15.32 28.47 -7.50
N GLU A 596 -16.04 29.55 -7.15
CA GLU A 596 -15.66 30.44 -6.05
C GLU A 596 -15.64 29.71 -4.70
N GLU A 597 -16.69 28.94 -4.41
CA GLU A 597 -16.77 28.13 -3.19
C GLU A 597 -15.63 27.11 -3.12
N VAL A 598 -15.32 26.40 -4.22
CA VAL A 598 -14.24 25.41 -4.22
C VAL A 598 -12.86 26.08 -4.03
N VAL A 599 -12.62 27.27 -4.60
CA VAL A 599 -11.38 28.02 -4.36
C VAL A 599 -11.29 28.51 -2.90
N ASN A 600 -12.40 28.99 -2.33
CA ASN A 600 -12.45 29.36 -0.91
C ASN A 600 -12.25 28.13 -0.01
N HIS A 601 -12.78 26.97 -0.39
CA HIS A 601 -12.52 25.71 0.27
C HIS A 601 -11.03 25.34 0.23
N LEU A 602 -10.41 25.40 -0.94
CA LEU A 602 -8.98 25.14 -1.10
C LEU A 602 -8.14 26.06 -0.22
N LYS A 603 -8.49 27.34 -0.15
CA LYS A 603 -7.82 28.31 0.73
C LYS A 603 -7.89 27.89 2.20
N VAL A 604 -9.06 27.46 2.67
CA VAL A 604 -9.22 26.97 4.05
C VAL A 604 -8.46 25.66 4.27
N LEU A 605 -8.50 24.74 3.30
CA LEU A 605 -7.75 23.49 3.36
C LEU A 605 -6.25 23.75 3.47
N ALA A 606 -5.69 24.61 2.62
CA ALA A 606 -4.25 24.88 2.57
C ALA A 606 -3.74 25.69 3.77
N VAL A 607 -4.48 26.74 4.17
CA VAL A 607 -3.96 27.74 5.13
C VAL A 607 -4.39 27.46 6.58
N ARG A 608 -5.45 26.67 6.80
CA ARG A 608 -5.96 26.37 8.15
C ARG A 608 -5.88 24.87 8.44
N VAL A 609 -6.60 24.06 7.67
CA VAL A 609 -6.76 22.62 7.96
C VAL A 609 -5.42 21.87 7.84
N ALA A 610 -4.65 22.13 6.78
CA ALA A 610 -3.36 21.50 6.56
C ALA A 610 -2.29 21.96 7.57
N CYS A 611 -2.41 23.17 8.13
CA CYS A 611 -1.54 23.65 9.20
C CYS A 611 -1.81 22.90 10.50
N ASP A 612 -3.08 22.78 10.89
CA ASP A 612 -3.49 22.15 12.15
C ASP A 612 -3.42 20.62 12.09
N HIS A 613 -3.53 20.05 10.89
CA HIS A 613 -3.59 18.60 10.65
C HIS A 613 -2.66 18.16 9.51
N SER A 614 -1.42 18.67 9.54
CA SER A 614 -0.38 18.26 8.60
C SER A 614 -0.26 16.73 8.55
N ARG A 615 -0.06 16.17 7.36
CA ARG A 615 0.14 14.72 7.12
C ARG A 615 -1.07 13.82 7.42
N ASN A 616 -2.25 14.38 7.66
CA ASN A 616 -3.47 13.59 7.73
C ASN A 616 -3.85 13.06 6.33
N SER A 617 -4.03 11.74 6.21
CA SER A 617 -4.31 11.08 4.93
C SER A 617 -5.63 11.52 4.29
N THR A 618 -6.65 11.83 5.09
CA THR A 618 -7.93 12.35 4.59
C THR A 618 -7.79 13.77 4.06
N VAL A 619 -6.96 14.62 4.67
CA VAL A 619 -6.67 15.96 4.15
C VAL A 619 -5.98 15.88 2.79
N ILE A 620 -5.02 14.97 2.60
CA ILE A 620 -4.38 14.72 1.30
C ILE A 620 -5.42 14.29 0.26
N GLN A 621 -6.31 13.37 0.59
CA GLN A 621 -7.38 12.93 -0.31
C GLN A 621 -8.33 14.08 -0.69
N HIS A 622 -8.65 14.96 0.26
CA HIS A 622 -9.48 16.13 0.00
C HIS A 622 -8.77 17.14 -0.91
N LEU A 623 -7.46 17.35 -0.71
CA LEU A 623 -6.63 18.18 -1.60
C LEU A 623 -6.58 17.60 -3.02
N GLU A 624 -6.30 16.30 -3.18
CA GLU A 624 -6.29 15.62 -4.48
C GLU A 624 -7.62 15.82 -5.23
N LYS A 625 -8.75 15.59 -4.55
CA LYS A 625 -10.08 15.78 -5.14
C LYS A 625 -10.39 17.24 -5.47
N THR A 626 -9.95 18.17 -4.63
CA THR A 626 -10.14 19.62 -4.84
C THR A 626 -9.32 20.10 -6.02
N TYR A 627 -8.05 19.69 -6.13
CA TYR A 627 -7.20 20.00 -7.27
C TYR A 627 -7.73 19.39 -8.56
N GLN A 628 -8.17 18.13 -8.53
CA GLN A 628 -8.79 17.50 -9.69
C GLN A 628 -10.03 18.27 -10.16
N TRP A 629 -10.94 18.60 -9.24
CA TRP A 629 -12.15 19.35 -9.58
C TRP A 629 -11.84 20.72 -10.18
N LEU A 630 -10.88 21.46 -9.59
CA LEU A 630 -10.47 22.77 -10.10
C LEU A 630 -9.73 22.67 -11.43
N ASN A 631 -8.97 21.59 -11.67
CA ASN A 631 -8.33 21.32 -12.94
C ASN A 631 -9.35 21.05 -14.04
N ASP A 632 -10.41 20.30 -13.74
CA ASP A 632 -11.50 20.00 -14.68
C ASP A 632 -12.42 21.22 -14.94
N ASN A 633 -12.40 22.22 -14.04
CA ASN A 633 -13.20 23.44 -14.11
C ASN A 633 -12.33 24.72 -14.17
N ALA A 634 -11.14 24.61 -14.75
CA ALA A 634 -10.10 25.63 -14.68
C ALA A 634 -10.55 27.01 -15.19
N ASP A 635 -11.31 27.06 -16.29
CA ASP A 635 -11.82 28.31 -16.87
C ASP A 635 -12.76 29.07 -15.93
N ALA A 636 -13.66 28.36 -15.25
CA ALA A 636 -14.59 28.95 -14.29
C ALA A 636 -13.88 29.36 -12.99
N ALA A 637 -12.82 28.66 -12.60
CA ALA A 637 -12.04 28.92 -11.39
C ALA A 637 -10.98 30.03 -11.56
N ALA A 638 -10.51 30.27 -12.79
CA ALA A 638 -9.44 31.21 -13.11
C ALA A 638 -9.54 32.59 -12.43
N PRO A 639 -10.67 33.33 -12.47
CA PRO A 639 -10.74 34.66 -11.85
C PRO A 639 -10.54 34.62 -10.32
N PHE A 640 -10.97 33.54 -9.66
CA PHE A 640 -10.83 33.38 -8.21
C PHE A 640 -9.41 32.90 -7.84
N LEU A 641 -8.82 32.01 -8.63
CA LEU A 641 -7.45 31.54 -8.45
C LEU A 641 -6.42 32.67 -8.66
N ARG A 642 -6.61 33.52 -9.68
CA ARG A 642 -5.75 34.69 -9.93
C ARG A 642 -5.77 35.67 -8.76
N ARG A 643 -6.94 35.88 -8.14
CA ARG A 643 -7.04 36.71 -6.93
C ARG A 643 -6.24 36.13 -5.75
N CYS A 644 -6.10 34.79 -5.66
CA CYS A 644 -5.20 34.15 -4.69
C CYS A 644 -3.73 34.37 -5.05
N ALA A 645 -3.37 34.29 -6.32
CA ALA A 645 -2.01 34.54 -6.81
C ALA A 645 -1.57 36.00 -6.60
N GLU A 646 -2.43 36.98 -6.91
CA GLU A 646 -2.20 38.41 -6.66
C GLU A 646 -1.90 38.71 -5.18
N LYS A 647 -2.59 37.99 -4.28
CA LYS A 647 -2.41 38.09 -2.83
C LYS A 647 -1.29 37.18 -2.31
N SER A 648 -0.57 36.48 -3.18
CA SER A 648 0.48 35.52 -2.84
C SER A 648 0.06 34.48 -1.80
N ILE A 649 -1.18 33.98 -1.89
CA ILE A 649 -1.71 32.98 -0.95
C ILE A 649 -1.14 31.60 -1.33
N PRO A 650 -0.46 30.88 -0.41
CA PRO A 650 0.19 29.62 -0.72
C PRO A 650 -0.81 28.45 -0.69
N ILE A 651 -1.51 28.24 -1.81
CA ILE A 651 -2.57 27.22 -1.94
C ILE A 651 -2.13 25.94 -2.67
N PHE A 652 -0.89 25.87 -3.17
CA PHE A 652 -0.35 24.72 -3.90
C PHE A 652 0.69 23.97 -3.08
N LEU A 653 0.45 22.68 -2.81
CA LEU A 653 1.40 21.82 -2.09
C LEU A 653 2.43 21.24 -3.06
N ASN A 654 3.63 21.82 -3.12
CA ASN A 654 4.67 21.49 -4.10
C ASN A 654 5.67 20.46 -3.55
N VAL A 655 5.27 19.19 -3.50
CA VAL A 655 6.04 18.05 -2.96
C VAL A 655 5.99 16.85 -3.90
N ASP A 656 6.93 15.92 -3.80
CA ASP A 656 6.93 14.73 -4.65
C ASP A 656 5.95 13.67 -4.15
N ASN A 657 5.89 13.43 -2.84
CA ASN A 657 4.92 12.53 -2.23
C ASN A 657 4.39 13.08 -0.89
N PRO A 658 3.17 13.65 -0.85
CA PRO A 658 2.63 14.24 0.37
C PRO A 658 2.34 13.22 1.48
N ARG A 659 2.33 11.91 1.16
CA ARG A 659 2.12 10.81 2.10
C ARG A 659 3.42 10.29 2.72
N ASP A 660 4.58 10.72 2.22
CA ASP A 660 5.86 10.36 2.84
C ASP A 660 6.08 11.14 4.14
N SER A 661 6.32 10.40 5.23
CA SER A 661 6.60 10.99 6.54
C SER A 661 7.92 11.76 6.62
N ALA A 662 8.88 11.45 5.75
CA ALA A 662 10.18 12.12 5.72
C ALA A 662 10.13 13.47 4.99
N GLU A 663 9.20 13.63 4.04
CA GLU A 663 9.04 14.87 3.27
C GLU A 663 8.31 15.94 4.12
N THR A 664 8.75 17.19 3.98
CA THR A 664 8.10 18.34 4.65
C THR A 664 7.18 19.01 3.65
N TRP A 665 5.94 19.31 4.05
CA TRP A 665 4.98 19.98 3.18
C TRP A 665 5.42 21.40 2.85
N VAL A 666 5.71 21.65 1.58
CA VAL A 666 6.09 22.97 1.07
C VAL A 666 4.91 23.57 0.30
N TRP A 667 4.31 24.63 0.84
CA TRP A 667 3.20 25.35 0.21
C TRP A 667 3.71 26.55 -0.58
N LYS A 668 3.23 26.72 -1.81
CA LYS A 668 3.64 27.78 -2.73
C LYS A 668 2.44 28.53 -3.32
N PRO A 669 2.57 29.85 -3.54
CA PRO A 669 1.62 30.59 -4.36
C PRO A 669 1.82 30.25 -5.85
N ALA A 670 0.81 30.52 -6.68
CA ALA A 670 0.88 30.21 -8.11
C ALA A 670 2.07 30.88 -8.80
N ASN A 671 2.35 32.15 -8.45
CA ASN A 671 3.40 32.97 -9.06
C ASN A 671 4.83 32.47 -8.77
N ASP A 672 4.99 31.58 -7.78
CA ASP A 672 6.27 30.95 -7.43
C ASP A 672 6.45 29.59 -8.14
N ILE A 673 5.45 29.13 -8.91
CA ILE A 673 5.50 27.88 -9.65
C ILE A 673 5.80 28.17 -11.12
N LEU A 674 6.86 27.53 -11.62
CA LEU A 674 7.29 27.59 -13.01
C LEU A 674 6.90 26.30 -13.73
N LEU A 675 6.04 26.39 -14.74
CA LEU A 675 5.60 25.27 -15.56
C LEU A 675 6.69 24.80 -16.54
N ASP A 676 7.84 24.42 -16.01
CA ASP A 676 8.96 23.87 -16.74
C ASP A 676 9.78 22.88 -15.87
N SER A 677 10.97 22.47 -16.30
CA SER A 677 11.75 21.39 -15.72
C SER A 677 12.89 21.81 -14.78
N TYR A 678 13.04 23.09 -14.44
CA TYR A 678 14.13 23.57 -13.60
C TYR A 678 13.64 24.36 -12.38
N ASP A 679 14.41 24.26 -11.29
CA ASP A 679 14.18 25.01 -10.05
C ASP A 679 15.17 26.16 -9.94
N THR A 680 14.76 27.19 -9.23
CA THR A 680 15.57 28.35 -8.87
C THR A 680 15.31 28.72 -7.40
N VAL A 681 16.01 29.72 -6.89
CA VAL A 681 15.78 30.21 -5.50
C VAL A 681 14.36 30.75 -5.32
N SER A 682 13.79 31.37 -6.34
CA SER A 682 12.48 32.05 -6.25
C SER A 682 11.33 31.27 -6.91
N LEU A 683 11.61 30.59 -8.02
CA LEU A 683 10.66 29.81 -8.80
C LEU A 683 10.97 28.32 -8.70
N GLN A 684 9.97 27.51 -8.42
CA GLN A 684 10.09 26.05 -8.36
C GLN A 684 9.24 25.37 -9.41
N CYS A 685 9.73 24.27 -9.97
CA CYS A 685 8.93 23.44 -10.86
C CYS A 685 7.85 22.67 -10.08
N PRO A 686 6.72 22.32 -10.72
CA PRO A 686 5.75 21.39 -10.16
C PRO A 686 6.43 20.05 -9.84
N ARG A 687 6.45 19.71 -8.55
CA ARG A 687 6.82 18.37 -8.08
C ARG A 687 5.76 17.34 -8.45
N ASN A 688 6.08 16.06 -8.29
CA ASN A 688 5.26 14.96 -8.82
C ASN A 688 3.78 15.04 -8.39
N PHE A 689 3.48 15.55 -7.19
CA PHE A 689 2.11 15.71 -6.74
C PHE A 689 1.29 16.74 -7.55
N LEU A 690 1.92 17.80 -8.06
CA LEU A 690 1.24 18.87 -8.81
C LEU A 690 1.29 18.69 -10.33
N LYS A 691 2.18 17.85 -10.86
CA LYS A 691 2.39 17.68 -12.31
C LYS A 691 1.12 17.33 -13.09
N SER A 692 0.20 16.57 -12.49
CA SER A 692 -1.06 16.19 -13.14
C SER A 692 -2.08 17.33 -13.27
N PHE A 693 -1.89 18.44 -12.54
CA PHE A 693 -2.86 19.55 -12.46
C PHE A 693 -2.41 20.78 -13.27
N HIS A 694 -1.92 20.55 -14.48
CA HIS A 694 -1.38 21.62 -15.33
C HIS A 694 -2.42 22.71 -15.66
N ALA A 695 -3.66 22.34 -16.00
CA ALA A 695 -4.69 23.31 -16.35
C ALA A 695 -5.05 24.22 -15.15
N LEU A 696 -5.09 23.64 -13.95
CA LEU A 696 -5.27 24.37 -12.69
C LEU A 696 -4.14 25.39 -12.46
N LEU A 697 -2.88 24.97 -12.58
CA LEU A 697 -1.73 25.85 -12.36
C LEU A 697 -1.72 27.00 -13.38
N THR A 698 -1.97 26.71 -14.66
CA THR A 698 -2.09 27.72 -15.71
C THR A 698 -3.22 28.71 -15.42
N ALA A 699 -4.40 28.22 -15.04
CA ALA A 699 -5.54 29.08 -14.70
C ALA A 699 -5.27 29.97 -13.46
N ALA A 700 -4.48 29.46 -12.52
CA ALA A 700 -4.04 30.20 -11.33
C ALA A 700 -2.97 31.27 -11.61
N GLY A 701 -2.39 31.29 -12.82
CA GLY A 701 -1.35 32.23 -13.19
C GLY A 701 0.07 31.75 -12.87
N ALA A 702 0.28 30.43 -12.78
CA ALA A 702 1.64 29.89 -12.74
C ALA A 702 2.44 30.34 -13.96
N VAL A 703 3.73 30.54 -13.76
CA VAL A 703 4.62 31.10 -14.78
C VAL A 703 4.88 30.05 -15.86
N ALA A 704 4.56 30.37 -17.11
CA ALA A 704 4.95 29.57 -18.27
C ALA A 704 6.03 30.31 -19.07
N ILE A 705 6.96 29.55 -19.66
CA ILE A 705 7.99 30.10 -20.54
C ILE A 705 7.50 29.99 -21.98
N ASP A 706 7.60 31.10 -22.71
CA ASP A 706 7.29 31.15 -24.13
C ASP A 706 8.55 30.88 -24.96
N TYR A 707 8.69 29.63 -25.41
CA TYR A 707 9.77 29.22 -26.29
C TYR A 707 9.63 29.72 -27.74
N GLY A 708 8.50 30.36 -28.10
CA GLY A 708 8.14 30.71 -29.47
C GLY A 708 7.48 29.57 -30.24
N THR A 709 7.00 29.86 -31.45
CA THR A 709 6.46 28.84 -32.37
C THR A 709 7.56 27.85 -32.73
N GLU A 710 7.26 26.55 -32.63
CA GLU A 710 8.18 25.49 -33.07
C GLU A 710 8.62 25.79 -34.49
N VAL A 711 9.93 26.03 -34.67
CA VAL A 711 10.51 26.12 -36.00
C VAL A 711 10.38 24.72 -36.58
N ASP A 712 9.54 24.57 -37.60
CA ASP A 712 9.30 23.34 -38.34
C ASP A 712 10.57 23.03 -39.17
N ALA A 713 11.67 22.76 -38.48
CA ALA A 713 12.96 22.39 -39.05
C ALA A 713 12.83 20.93 -39.49
N THR A 714 12.15 20.73 -40.61
CA THR A 714 12.22 19.50 -41.38
C THR A 714 13.65 19.34 -41.89
N TYR A 715 14.51 18.76 -41.06
CA TYR A 715 15.77 18.19 -41.52
C TYR A 715 15.41 16.97 -42.38
N GLN A 716 15.12 17.23 -43.66
CA GLN A 716 15.01 16.17 -44.65
C GLN A 716 16.41 15.62 -44.88
N SER A 717 16.74 14.52 -44.20
CA SER A 717 17.88 13.69 -44.56
C SER A 717 17.78 13.39 -46.07
N PRO A 718 18.83 13.63 -46.87
CA PRO A 718 18.84 13.24 -48.27
C PRO A 718 18.50 11.74 -48.38
N ASN A 719 17.53 11.43 -49.24
CA ASN A 719 16.90 10.11 -49.32
C ASN A 719 17.60 9.17 -50.32
N ASP A 720 18.91 9.31 -50.46
CA ASP A 720 19.78 8.41 -51.20
C ASP A 720 20.97 8.18 -50.27
N GLU A 721 21.21 6.96 -49.72
CA GLU A 721 22.54 6.50 -49.25
C GLU A 721 22.60 5.25 -48.33
N ASP A 722 21.99 4.12 -48.70
CA ASP A 722 22.33 2.85 -47.99
C ASP A 722 23.80 2.46 -48.17
N ARG A 723 24.49 2.93 -49.23
CA ARG A 723 25.90 2.64 -49.48
C ARG A 723 26.87 3.60 -48.79
N LEU A 724 26.60 4.91 -48.77
CA LEU A 724 27.48 5.86 -48.08
C LEU A 724 27.28 5.78 -46.57
N SER A 725 26.07 5.55 -46.07
CA SER A 725 25.82 5.30 -44.64
C SER A 725 26.59 4.07 -44.12
N ASN A 726 26.59 2.98 -44.89
CA ASN A 726 27.42 1.80 -44.58
C ASN A 726 28.92 2.10 -44.61
N LEU A 727 29.38 2.96 -45.53
CA LEU A 727 30.79 3.37 -45.62
C LEU A 727 31.20 4.24 -44.43
N CYS A 728 30.39 5.24 -44.08
CA CYS A 728 30.57 6.11 -42.92
C CYS A 728 30.61 5.31 -41.62
N THR A 729 29.67 4.37 -41.45
CA THR A 729 29.64 3.45 -40.30
C THR A 729 30.89 2.56 -40.23
N ALA A 730 31.35 2.05 -41.37
CA ALA A 730 32.57 1.25 -41.42
C ALA A 730 33.81 2.08 -41.01
N PHE A 731 33.96 3.30 -41.53
CA PHE A 731 35.05 4.20 -41.14
C PHE A 731 34.98 4.63 -39.67
N ASP A 732 33.78 4.81 -39.11
CA ASP A 732 33.62 5.07 -37.67
C ASP A 732 34.08 3.87 -36.81
N SER A 733 33.69 2.64 -37.19
CA SER A 733 34.15 1.42 -36.49
C SER A 733 35.67 1.30 -36.56
N MET A 734 36.23 1.48 -37.75
CA MET A 734 37.69 1.43 -37.96
C MET A 734 38.40 2.50 -37.12
N ARG A 735 37.84 3.71 -37.02
CA ARG A 735 38.37 4.78 -36.19
C ARG A 735 38.40 4.38 -34.71
N LYS A 736 37.29 3.87 -34.18
CA LYS A 736 37.15 3.45 -32.76
C LYS A 736 38.07 2.27 -32.42
N GLU A 737 38.28 1.37 -33.37
CA GLU A 737 39.21 0.24 -33.23
C GLU A 737 40.68 0.63 -33.48
N GLY A 738 40.94 1.85 -33.98
CA GLY A 738 42.28 2.34 -34.33
C GLY A 738 42.88 1.67 -35.58
N ILE A 739 42.02 1.17 -36.46
CA ILE A 739 42.40 0.51 -37.72
C ILE A 739 42.62 1.58 -38.79
N PHE A 740 43.82 1.62 -39.37
CA PHE A 740 44.23 2.59 -40.40
C PHE A 740 44.12 4.07 -40.01
N THR A 741 43.99 4.38 -38.72
CA THR A 741 44.04 5.77 -38.22
C THR A 741 45.48 6.28 -38.28
N ASP A 742 45.66 7.53 -38.71
CA ASP A 742 46.95 8.18 -38.98
C ASP A 742 47.07 9.57 -38.32
N VAL A 743 46.06 9.97 -37.53
CA VAL A 743 46.09 11.17 -36.68
C VAL A 743 45.44 10.90 -35.32
N ASN A 744 46.00 11.52 -34.28
CA ASN A 744 45.55 11.46 -32.89
C ASN A 744 45.31 12.88 -32.38
N PHE A 745 44.13 13.13 -31.82
CA PHE A 745 43.83 14.37 -31.09
C PHE A 745 44.09 14.17 -29.60
N ILE A 746 44.89 15.06 -29.00
CA ILE A 746 45.19 15.09 -27.57
C ILE A 746 44.57 16.36 -26.99
N CYS A 747 43.68 16.19 -26.01
CA CYS A 747 43.06 17.28 -25.25
C CYS A 747 43.87 17.55 -23.97
N ASP A 748 43.64 18.69 -23.31
CA ASP A 748 44.52 19.19 -22.23
C ASP A 748 44.59 18.33 -20.94
N ALA A 749 43.80 17.27 -20.81
CA ALA A 749 43.83 16.38 -19.65
C ALA A 749 44.94 15.32 -19.78
N PRO A 750 45.88 15.21 -18.80
CA PRO A 750 47.08 14.38 -18.92
C PRO A 750 46.85 12.85 -18.96
N ASP A 751 45.65 12.39 -18.62
CA ASP A 751 45.29 10.95 -18.57
C ASP A 751 44.30 10.53 -19.68
N ASP A 752 43.97 11.44 -20.61
CA ASP A 752 43.01 11.13 -21.65
C ASP A 752 43.65 10.34 -22.80
N GLN A 753 43.01 9.21 -23.15
CA GLN A 753 43.40 8.44 -24.33
C GLN A 753 43.22 9.29 -25.60
N PRO A 754 44.18 9.24 -26.54
CA PRO A 754 44.10 10.02 -27.76
C PRO A 754 42.89 9.62 -28.60
N LEU A 755 42.17 10.61 -29.13
CA LEU A 755 41.07 10.37 -30.07
C LEU A 755 41.66 10.15 -31.46
N LYS A 756 41.55 8.92 -31.95
CA LYS A 756 42.11 8.52 -33.25
C LYS A 756 41.20 8.93 -34.39
N ALA A 757 41.76 9.24 -35.57
CA ALA A 757 41.02 9.52 -36.80
C ALA A 757 41.84 9.26 -38.06
N HIS A 758 41.19 9.41 -39.21
CA HIS A 758 41.78 9.31 -40.56
C HIS A 758 41.93 10.72 -41.16
N ARG A 759 43.16 11.13 -41.48
CA ARG A 759 43.49 12.45 -42.08
C ARG A 759 42.78 12.66 -43.40
N SER A 760 42.75 11.62 -44.24
CA SER A 760 42.09 11.67 -45.56
C SER A 760 40.59 11.93 -45.44
N TYR A 761 39.93 11.29 -44.47
CA TYR A 761 38.50 11.47 -44.21
C TYR A 761 38.20 12.86 -43.66
N LEU A 762 38.98 13.33 -42.68
CA LEU A 762 38.83 14.67 -42.10
C LEU A 762 39.10 15.79 -43.12
N ALA A 763 40.12 15.64 -43.96
CA ALA A 763 40.44 16.58 -45.04
C ALA A 763 39.38 16.61 -46.16
N ALA A 764 38.69 15.48 -46.39
CA ALA A 764 37.55 15.44 -47.29
C ALA A 764 36.37 16.23 -46.71
N TYR A 765 36.13 16.12 -45.41
CA TYR A 765 35.01 16.75 -44.70
C TYR A 765 35.16 18.27 -44.52
N SER A 766 36.29 18.75 -43.98
CA SER A 766 36.50 20.17 -43.68
C SER A 766 37.74 20.74 -44.38
N THR A 767 37.62 21.96 -44.88
CA THR A 767 38.73 22.73 -45.44
C THR A 767 39.82 23.01 -44.42
N HIS A 768 39.47 23.16 -43.13
CA HIS A 768 40.43 23.33 -42.05
C HIS A 768 41.43 22.17 -41.99
N PHE A 769 40.93 20.94 -41.92
CA PHE A 769 41.77 19.75 -41.87
C PHE A 769 42.50 19.51 -43.19
N ARG A 770 41.88 19.86 -44.32
CA ARG A 770 42.55 19.80 -45.62
C ARG A 770 43.78 20.69 -45.63
N GLU A 771 43.66 21.93 -45.22
CA GLU A 771 44.78 22.86 -45.14
C GLU A 771 45.80 22.41 -44.09
N MET A 772 45.38 22.00 -42.90
CA MET A 772 46.24 21.49 -41.83
C MET A 772 47.12 20.32 -42.30
N PHE A 773 46.54 19.35 -43.01
CA PHE A 773 47.24 18.12 -43.41
C PHE A 773 47.94 18.19 -44.77
N SER A 774 47.74 19.24 -45.58
CA SER A 774 48.32 19.36 -46.93
C SER A 774 49.26 20.55 -47.14
N SER A 775 49.36 21.46 -46.17
CA SER A 775 50.23 22.63 -46.26
C SER A 775 51.60 22.40 -45.61
N MET A 776 52.39 23.45 -45.38
CA MET A 776 53.77 23.34 -44.87
C MET A 776 53.86 23.21 -43.34
N PHE A 777 52.77 22.88 -42.64
CA PHE A 777 52.77 22.74 -41.19
C PHE A 777 53.35 21.37 -40.75
N GLY A 778 53.75 21.25 -39.47
CA GLY A 778 54.33 20.01 -38.93
C GLY A 778 53.36 18.82 -39.00
N GLU A 779 52.06 19.13 -38.99
CA GLU A 779 50.94 18.21 -39.11
C GLU A 779 50.77 17.63 -40.53
N ALA A 780 51.49 18.17 -41.53
CA ALA A 780 51.51 17.65 -42.90
C ALA A 780 52.58 16.58 -43.14
N GLY A 781 53.37 16.21 -42.11
CA GLY A 781 54.43 15.21 -42.20
C GLY A 781 53.94 13.78 -42.55
N GLU A 782 54.91 12.89 -42.78
CA GLU A 782 54.64 11.46 -42.99
C GLU A 782 53.95 10.86 -41.76
N ALA A 783 52.86 10.12 -41.97
CA ALA A 783 52.06 9.51 -40.92
C ALA A 783 51.70 8.08 -41.26
N SER A 784 51.62 7.23 -40.24
CA SER A 784 51.12 5.86 -40.35
C SER A 784 50.38 5.47 -39.07
N SER A 785 49.72 4.32 -39.05
CA SER A 785 49.06 3.83 -37.83
C SER A 785 50.03 3.50 -36.68
N GLU A 786 51.31 3.26 -36.99
CA GLU A 786 52.37 3.08 -35.98
C GLU A 786 52.94 4.42 -35.49
N HIS A 787 52.90 5.46 -36.35
CA HIS A 787 53.41 6.80 -36.07
C HIS A 787 52.38 7.86 -36.52
N PRO A 788 51.25 8.01 -35.81
CA PRO A 788 50.21 8.96 -36.18
C PRO A 788 50.64 10.40 -35.87
N ILE A 789 50.15 11.36 -36.66
CA ILE A 789 50.32 12.79 -36.37
C ILE A 789 49.55 13.13 -35.10
N VAL A 790 50.16 13.92 -34.22
CA VAL A 790 49.52 14.37 -32.97
C VAL A 790 49.05 15.80 -33.14
N VAL A 791 47.74 16.03 -32.97
CA VAL A 791 47.11 17.35 -32.97
C VAL A 791 46.70 17.68 -31.54
N HIS A 792 47.23 18.77 -31.00
CA HIS A 792 46.86 19.24 -29.66
C HIS A 792 45.67 20.19 -29.75
N VAL A 793 44.57 19.86 -29.07
CA VAL A 793 43.36 20.69 -29.00
C VAL A 793 43.32 21.35 -27.62
N GLN A 794 43.64 22.63 -27.58
CA GLN A 794 43.71 23.41 -26.35
C GLN A 794 42.36 24.09 -26.04
N GLY A 795 42.00 24.14 -24.76
CA GLY A 795 40.80 24.82 -24.27
C GLY A 795 39.49 24.17 -24.69
N THR A 796 39.51 22.89 -25.06
CA THR A 796 38.32 22.13 -25.46
C THR A 796 38.29 20.78 -24.75
N SER A 797 37.14 20.41 -24.21
CA SER A 797 36.92 19.13 -23.54
C SER A 797 37.01 17.97 -24.51
N ARG A 798 37.52 16.83 -24.03
CA ARG A 798 37.59 15.59 -24.84
C ARG A 798 36.21 15.16 -25.34
N SER A 799 35.17 15.31 -24.53
CA SER A 799 33.80 14.95 -24.91
C SER A 799 33.29 15.81 -26.06
N CYS A 800 33.64 17.09 -26.12
CA CYS A 800 33.30 17.98 -27.23
C CYS A 800 33.98 17.50 -28.52
N VAL A 801 35.29 17.25 -28.46
CA VAL A 801 36.07 16.79 -29.63
C VAL A 801 35.57 15.43 -30.13
N GLU A 802 35.30 14.49 -29.21
CA GLU A 802 34.79 13.16 -29.55
C GLU A 802 33.42 13.24 -30.24
N LYS A 803 32.47 14.00 -29.70
CA LYS A 803 31.15 14.20 -30.32
C LYS A 803 31.24 14.90 -31.68
N ALA A 804 32.17 15.83 -31.86
CA ALA A 804 32.42 16.46 -33.16
C ALA A 804 32.97 15.47 -34.18
N LEU A 805 33.90 14.61 -33.78
CA LEU A 805 34.40 13.53 -34.63
C LEU A 805 33.29 12.51 -34.93
N ASP A 806 32.47 12.12 -33.95
CA ASP A 806 31.33 11.23 -34.17
C ASP A 806 30.39 11.81 -35.24
N PHE A 807 30.09 13.12 -35.19
CA PHE A 807 29.28 13.78 -36.20
C PHE A 807 29.91 13.70 -37.60
N VAL A 808 31.23 13.93 -37.71
CA VAL A 808 31.95 13.83 -39.00
C VAL A 808 31.80 12.46 -39.63
N TYR A 809 31.90 11.41 -38.82
CA TYR A 809 31.93 10.03 -39.31
C TYR A 809 30.55 9.38 -39.43
N THR A 810 29.53 9.90 -38.75
CA THR A 810 28.18 9.28 -38.72
C THR A 810 27.10 10.14 -39.35
N THR A 811 27.36 11.45 -39.53
CA THR A 811 26.40 12.49 -39.91
C THR A 811 25.16 12.58 -39.00
N GLN A 812 25.17 11.88 -37.85
CA GLN A 812 24.09 11.89 -36.88
C GLN A 812 24.21 13.08 -35.93
N PRO A 813 23.14 13.87 -35.72
CA PRO A 813 23.15 14.97 -34.78
C PRO A 813 23.61 14.56 -33.38
N PRO A 814 24.43 15.37 -32.69
CA PRO A 814 24.88 15.05 -31.34
C PRO A 814 23.70 14.92 -30.36
N ALA A 815 23.78 13.90 -29.51
CA ALA A 815 22.82 13.70 -28.43
C ALA A 815 23.21 14.55 -27.21
N PHE A 816 22.25 15.35 -26.75
CA PHE A 816 22.30 16.17 -25.54
C PHE A 816 21.04 15.91 -24.71
N ALA A 817 21.17 15.95 -23.39
CA ALA A 817 20.06 16.12 -22.47
C ALA A 817 19.88 17.62 -22.15
N ARG A 818 18.70 17.98 -21.63
CA ARG A 818 18.40 19.35 -21.23
C ARG A 818 19.00 19.65 -19.85
N THR A 819 20.32 19.76 -19.80
CA THR A 819 21.10 20.08 -18.58
C THR A 819 22.08 21.21 -18.85
N ASP A 820 22.47 21.96 -17.82
CA ASP A 820 23.44 23.06 -17.96
C ASP A 820 24.78 22.52 -18.48
N SER A 821 25.24 21.38 -17.97
CA SER A 821 26.47 20.73 -18.45
C SER A 821 26.42 20.37 -19.94
N ASP A 822 25.28 19.88 -20.44
CA ASP A 822 25.15 19.58 -21.87
C ASP A 822 24.98 20.85 -22.71
N THR A 823 24.40 21.92 -22.14
CA THR A 823 24.38 23.25 -22.77
C THR A 823 25.79 23.77 -22.94
N ASP A 824 26.63 23.69 -21.90
CA ASP A 824 28.02 24.11 -21.95
C ASP A 824 28.81 23.31 -23.00
N ILE A 825 28.62 21.97 -23.05
CA ILE A 825 29.25 21.13 -24.08
C ILE A 825 28.75 21.50 -25.49
N ALA A 826 27.45 21.77 -25.66
CA ALA A 826 26.89 22.17 -26.96
C ALA A 826 27.44 23.52 -27.44
N LEU A 827 27.61 24.49 -26.54
CA LEU A 827 28.22 25.79 -26.83
C LEU A 827 29.72 25.68 -27.12
N GLU A 828 30.43 24.86 -26.35
CA GLU A 828 31.84 24.55 -26.59
C GLU A 828 32.02 23.89 -27.97
N MET A 829 31.13 22.96 -28.32
CA MET A 829 31.12 22.28 -29.62
C MET A 829 30.72 23.21 -30.76
N LEU A 830 29.87 24.20 -30.50
CA LEU A 830 29.53 25.26 -31.45
C LEU A 830 30.76 26.13 -31.76
N ALA A 831 31.55 26.46 -30.74
CA ALA A 831 32.82 27.17 -30.91
C ALA A 831 33.85 26.33 -31.67
N LEU A 832 34.00 25.05 -31.32
CA LEU A 832 34.89 24.12 -32.01
C LEU A 832 34.51 23.99 -33.49
N ALA A 833 33.22 23.77 -33.79
CA ALA A 833 32.73 23.63 -35.16
C ALA A 833 33.00 24.89 -36.00
N ASN A 834 32.86 26.08 -35.42
CA ASN A 834 33.22 27.33 -36.08
C ASN A 834 34.74 27.42 -36.32
N SER A 835 35.56 27.04 -35.34
CA SER A 835 37.03 27.10 -35.45
C SER A 835 37.60 26.10 -36.49
N TRP A 836 36.98 24.92 -36.60
CA TRP A 836 37.36 23.87 -37.54
C TRP A 836 36.64 23.97 -38.89
N TYR A 837 35.94 25.09 -39.14
CA TYR A 837 35.16 25.32 -40.37
C TYR A 837 34.20 24.17 -40.72
N MET A 838 33.58 23.56 -39.69
CA MET A 838 32.58 22.50 -39.84
C MET A 838 31.18 23.11 -39.95
N THR A 839 30.86 23.68 -41.11
CA THR A 839 29.64 24.48 -41.33
C THR A 839 28.35 23.71 -41.04
N GLU A 840 28.28 22.44 -41.44
CA GLU A 840 27.09 21.60 -41.21
C GLU A 840 26.88 21.32 -39.73
N LEU A 841 27.95 20.96 -39.01
CA LEU A 841 27.87 20.74 -37.57
C LEU A 841 27.48 22.02 -36.83
N HIS A 842 28.06 23.15 -37.21
CA HIS A 842 27.76 24.46 -36.62
C HIS A 842 26.28 24.83 -36.78
N ARG A 843 25.68 24.58 -37.94
CA ARG A 843 24.25 24.76 -38.16
C ARG A 843 23.40 23.74 -37.39
N VAL A 844 23.78 22.46 -37.38
CA VAL A 844 23.05 21.43 -36.62
C VAL A 844 23.00 21.76 -35.14
N LEU A 845 24.12 22.22 -34.55
CA LEU A 845 24.17 22.57 -33.12
C LEU A 845 23.25 23.72 -32.76
N GLN A 846 23.15 24.77 -33.60
CA GLN A 846 22.19 25.86 -33.39
C GLN A 846 20.76 25.33 -33.30
N ASN A 847 20.36 24.48 -34.26
CA ASN A 847 19.03 23.90 -34.29
C ASN A 847 18.78 22.98 -33.09
N ARG A 848 19.76 22.17 -32.69
CA ARG A 848 19.63 21.28 -31.51
C ARG A 848 19.47 22.06 -30.21
N ILE A 849 20.22 23.14 -29.99
CA ILE A 849 20.09 23.98 -28.80
C ILE A 849 18.67 24.58 -28.70
N ILE A 850 18.12 25.00 -29.84
CA ILE A 850 16.76 25.56 -29.95
C ILE A 850 15.70 24.47 -29.72
N GLU A 851 15.75 23.37 -30.48
CA GLU A 851 14.81 22.24 -30.43
C GLU A 851 14.71 21.64 -29.02
N LEU A 852 15.86 21.47 -28.36
CA LEU A 852 15.93 20.88 -27.02
C LEU A 852 15.59 21.87 -25.91
N LYS A 853 15.21 23.11 -26.25
CA LYS A 853 14.83 24.16 -25.29
C LYS A 853 15.91 24.38 -24.21
N MET A 854 17.18 24.37 -24.63
CA MET A 854 18.34 24.51 -23.73
C MET A 854 18.53 25.96 -23.25
N VAL A 855 17.87 26.91 -23.91
CA VAL A 855 17.83 28.32 -23.49
C VAL A 855 16.77 28.54 -22.42
N HIS A 856 17.14 29.18 -21.32
CA HIS A 856 16.27 29.56 -20.21
C HIS A 856 16.66 30.95 -19.65
N PRO A 857 15.86 31.58 -18.78
CA PRO A 857 16.05 32.97 -18.38
C PRO A 857 17.38 33.27 -17.67
N PHE A 858 18.07 32.25 -17.16
CA PHE A 858 19.32 32.39 -16.41
C PHE A 858 20.57 32.15 -17.27
N ASN A 859 20.47 31.45 -18.39
CA ASN A 859 21.59 31.20 -19.29
C ASN A 859 21.49 31.97 -20.62
N VAL A 860 20.34 32.56 -20.95
CA VAL A 860 20.11 33.19 -22.25
C VAL A 860 21.14 34.28 -22.59
N ASP A 861 21.60 35.04 -21.60
CA ASP A 861 22.62 36.09 -21.82
C ASP A 861 23.99 35.47 -22.15
N ALA A 862 24.37 34.36 -21.49
CA ALA A 862 25.62 33.64 -21.76
C ALA A 862 25.56 32.91 -23.12
N VAL A 863 24.45 32.22 -23.40
CA VAL A 863 24.20 31.57 -24.69
C VAL A 863 24.25 32.58 -25.83
N LEU A 864 23.65 33.76 -25.63
CA LEU A 864 23.68 34.83 -26.63
C LEU A 864 25.10 35.33 -26.89
N ASP A 865 25.89 35.58 -25.84
CA ASP A 865 27.29 36.02 -25.97
C ASP A 865 28.13 34.99 -26.74
N ASP A 866 27.98 33.69 -26.44
CA ASP A 866 28.70 32.64 -27.15
C ASP A 866 28.19 32.43 -28.59
N ALA A 867 26.88 32.57 -28.82
CA ALA A 867 26.32 32.55 -30.17
C ALA A 867 26.84 33.71 -31.04
N GLU A 868 27.00 34.91 -30.46
CA GLU A 868 27.58 36.07 -31.16
C GLU A 868 29.08 35.87 -31.47
N LYS A 869 29.87 35.38 -30.50
CA LYS A 869 31.30 35.06 -30.70
C LYS A 869 31.53 34.01 -31.79
N THR A 870 30.66 33.01 -31.85
CA THR A 870 30.75 31.88 -32.80
C THR A 870 30.01 32.15 -34.12
N ARG A 871 29.44 33.34 -34.30
CA ARG A 871 28.67 33.74 -35.50
C ARG A 871 27.48 32.81 -35.79
N ALA A 872 26.86 32.28 -34.76
CA ALA A 872 25.69 31.42 -34.81
C ALA A 872 24.39 32.24 -34.96
N THR A 873 24.13 32.74 -36.18
CA THR A 873 23.05 33.70 -36.45
C THR A 873 21.65 33.17 -36.08
N GLU A 874 21.35 31.89 -36.32
CA GLU A 874 20.04 31.30 -36.01
C GLU A 874 19.80 31.29 -34.48
N LEU A 875 20.84 30.97 -33.71
CA LEU A 875 20.76 30.97 -32.24
C LEU A 875 20.73 32.38 -31.66
N VAL A 876 21.43 33.35 -32.26
CA VAL A 876 21.37 34.77 -31.87
C VAL A 876 19.95 35.32 -32.03
N ASP A 877 19.33 35.10 -33.18
CA ASP A 877 17.96 35.56 -33.47
C ASP A 877 16.97 34.90 -32.51
N TYR A 878 17.14 33.61 -32.23
CA TYR A 878 16.34 32.88 -31.26
C TYR A 878 16.46 33.47 -29.85
N CYS A 879 17.67 33.71 -29.36
CA CYS A 879 17.91 34.26 -28.01
C CYS A 879 17.31 35.67 -27.86
N LYS A 880 17.45 36.53 -28.88
CA LYS A 880 16.83 37.87 -28.88
C LYS A 880 15.31 37.78 -28.82
N GLY A 881 14.70 36.94 -29.65
CA GLY A 881 13.27 36.69 -29.61
C GLY A 881 12.80 36.07 -28.28
N TYR A 882 13.61 35.19 -27.68
CA TYR A 882 13.32 34.60 -26.37
C TYR A 882 13.28 35.66 -25.27
N ILE A 883 14.26 36.58 -25.25
CA ILE A 883 14.32 37.69 -24.28
C ILE A 883 13.08 38.59 -24.42
N GLU A 884 12.68 38.92 -25.65
CA GLU A 884 11.50 39.76 -25.88
C GLU A 884 10.21 39.12 -25.34
N ARG A 885 10.00 37.82 -25.62
CA ARG A 885 8.80 37.08 -25.17
C ARG A 885 8.77 36.85 -23.66
N ASN A 886 9.94 36.67 -23.04
CA ASN A 886 10.07 36.32 -21.62
C ASN A 886 10.69 37.45 -20.77
N MET A 887 10.57 38.70 -21.22
CA MET A 887 11.26 39.87 -20.64
C MET A 887 11.14 39.95 -19.11
N GLY A 888 9.91 39.82 -18.59
CA GLY A 888 9.66 39.88 -17.15
C GLY A 888 10.27 38.72 -16.35
N LEU A 889 10.60 37.59 -16.98
CA LEU A 889 11.33 36.49 -16.33
C LEU A 889 12.83 36.69 -16.41
N VAL A 890 13.33 37.14 -17.56
CA VAL A 890 14.76 37.43 -17.77
C VAL A 890 15.21 38.57 -16.85
N GLU A 891 14.42 39.64 -16.71
CA GLU A 891 14.74 40.72 -15.76
C GLU A 891 14.76 40.25 -14.30
N ARG A 892 13.83 39.36 -13.91
CA ARG A 892 13.83 38.75 -12.58
C ARG A 892 15.06 37.88 -12.36
N ALA A 893 15.46 37.10 -13.36
CA ALA A 893 16.67 36.28 -13.31
C ALA A 893 17.93 37.15 -13.13
N ARG A 894 18.05 38.24 -13.89
CA ARG A 894 19.15 39.22 -13.79
C ARG A 894 19.23 39.97 -12.45
N GLN A 895 18.16 39.97 -11.66
CA GLN A 895 18.17 40.56 -10.31
C GLN A 895 18.56 39.55 -9.23
N GLN A 896 18.54 38.25 -9.54
CA GLN A 896 18.75 37.16 -8.59
C GLN A 896 20.13 36.50 -8.72
N GLY A 897 20.72 36.53 -9.92
CA GLY A 897 22.14 36.23 -10.18
C GLY A 897 22.92 37.52 -10.40
#